data_AF-A0A2E7VN35-F1
#
_entry.id   AF-A0A2E7VN35-F1
#
_cell.length_a   1.000
_cell.length_b   1.000
_cell.length_c   1.000
_cell.angle_alpha   90.00
_cell.angle_beta   90.00
_cell.angle_gamma   90.00
#
_symmetry.space_group_name_H-M   'P 1'
#
loop_
_entity.id
_entity.type
_entity.pdbx_description
1 polymer ?
#
loop_
_entity_poly.entity_id
_entity_poly.type
_entity_poly.pdbx_seq_one_letter_code
_entity_poly.pdbx_strand_id
1 'polypeptide(L)'
;MILLLSPSAHAAPPPGDAEVINQICSTWGNGNGICDDYDSELDSTSNDEWIEGHVLISMDGASSIQMSLELAIHEIPRHELGLSDLDLQGDSVPSDGIPADYIRNYRDFSRDGLSVQDRLIDRIEDVVQGIVDENFPNASTSPIQPTSEISFFDRQESTCTFNPDIDSTDEENGIENDPFQPPICLQSVLTLEVNPANIGMNPETGDIDRVMRGLMAMGGDVTTNFSTLARSGHYIEYAMYPPSYATIIEVNEPAEIFQPGSEQLRLPCARISLDNLNGGPGGEPISSDLVAVLGDDRDNQDSGIFSGPSLSLDLQIDLRDSMNSRVDLGIGIHHLSAETLDQWGLNLETPTIKLGSVTSDGIRMFHSEMDVDVDQILSSLPIDSLSDSFSRSLGVDVAFQTPSFSSTNHSGGIMFLHRPGETCEEEVSYRYCLGTTGSMSSTYPITLQSSTVPSEMQISSLLAKLIQYSGGDASTIDLSQMDDEDLATLMSFLRAEFEVDMNFIGDLLPADFPASEITVTIHLPEWLQSSGTDTDSLAFSSINGHSTARDIEITGSRPFDWMHSICRTSDPCEEDSIDLVCAPTQKTCVSFLVQVDISRVSIHELTGSVSVEFTSDIVLEIYRLGIDLEIDGVEMSPIPSDAIRRILVMGDRTEGGLLAGSEIEATIDFGVGEPIEFEVSNAGLRKLSDHLTNSYSEMMSDFGVIYLDQHDLGLDGFSLTADLSSMPFQADFGSVSIGQGPIISDEDPIRLSTKVTNAELSFSLRQDEIIVGISPRSLSSFPSMVISSILPTPIITDSGLLVDGSGISQKVTPLMEHTNFGTIKSSAHIEIILPDSIRLTSFESKRGLAEISTSDGRQVLSYTMPTCLTAETWDECSSSRNSDIITYSVEFSWEFLIAELASYIFLLFVFLSLMTIRIRRKRRERKANRIRKSKDIDDAKLERLMENEFGRISGNVALLDETELEELIEIESDGD
;
A
#
# COMPACT_ATOMS: atom_id res chain seq x y z
N MET A 1 80.87 -46.83 -78.02
CA MET A 1 82.34 -46.67 -78.05
C MET A 1 82.68 -45.65 -79.12
N ILE A 2 83.59 -44.72 -78.83
CA ILE A 2 84.12 -43.68 -79.72
C ILE A 2 83.15 -42.54 -80.10
N LEU A 3 83.48 -41.41 -79.49
CA LEU A 3 83.14 -40.00 -79.70
C LEU A 3 83.93 -39.44 -80.92
N LEU A 4 83.43 -38.40 -81.62
CA LEU A 4 84.11 -37.09 -81.89
C LEU A 4 83.69 -36.36 -83.20
N LEU A 5 83.70 -35.01 -83.11
CA LEU A 5 83.89 -33.99 -84.18
C LEU A 5 82.78 -33.84 -85.24
N SER A 6 82.23 -32.65 -85.58
CA SER A 6 82.29 -31.24 -85.09
C SER A 6 81.07 -30.48 -85.71
N PRO A 7 80.76 -29.18 -85.46
CA PRO A 7 81.59 -28.09 -84.92
C PRO A 7 80.98 -27.30 -83.73
N SER A 8 81.68 -26.27 -83.28
CA SER A 8 81.22 -25.32 -82.27
C SER A 8 80.22 -24.30 -82.84
N ALA A 9 79.07 -24.11 -82.18
CA ALA A 9 78.31 -22.88 -82.30
C ALA A 9 79.06 -21.72 -81.62
N HIS A 10 78.78 -20.47 -82.02
CA HIS A 10 79.12 -19.32 -81.18
C HIS A 10 78.11 -19.24 -80.03
N ALA A 11 78.56 -18.82 -78.86
CA ALA A 11 77.64 -18.37 -77.81
C ALA A 11 77.10 -16.99 -78.18
N ALA A 12 75.85 -16.69 -77.80
CA ALA A 12 75.35 -15.33 -77.78
C ALA A 12 76.12 -14.50 -76.72
N PRO A 13 76.21 -13.16 -76.89
CA PRO A 13 76.60 -12.28 -75.78
C PRO A 13 75.53 -12.30 -74.67
N PRO A 14 75.86 -11.88 -73.44
CA PRO A 14 74.87 -11.59 -72.41
C PRO A 14 74.04 -10.33 -72.76
N PRO A 15 72.85 -10.13 -72.16
CA PRO A 15 72.01 -8.95 -72.41
C PRO A 15 72.68 -7.65 -71.94
N GLY A 16 72.26 -6.51 -72.53
CA GLY A 16 72.67 -5.16 -72.14
C GLY A 16 73.57 -4.37 -73.13
N ASP A 17 73.69 -4.78 -74.39
CA ASP A 17 74.34 -3.99 -75.46
C ASP A 17 73.29 -3.56 -76.52
N ALA A 18 73.05 -2.25 -76.65
CA ALA A 18 72.06 -1.68 -77.57
C ALA A 18 72.52 -1.69 -79.04
N GLU A 19 72.43 -2.84 -79.71
CA GLU A 19 72.60 -2.96 -81.17
C GLU A 19 71.73 -4.05 -81.83
N VAL A 20 70.51 -4.30 -81.33
CA VAL A 20 69.48 -5.14 -81.98
C VAL A 20 68.22 -4.31 -82.20
N ILE A 21 67.92 -3.98 -83.46
CA ILE A 21 66.65 -3.32 -83.80
C ILE A 21 65.55 -4.38 -83.73
N ASN A 22 64.74 -4.39 -82.67
CA ASN A 22 63.55 -5.25 -82.58
C ASN A 22 62.55 -4.86 -83.69
N GLN A 23 62.48 -5.67 -84.75
CA GLN A 23 61.57 -5.39 -85.88
C GLN A 23 60.14 -5.86 -85.62
N ILE A 24 59.84 -6.54 -84.51
CA ILE A 24 58.52 -7.14 -84.25
C ILE A 24 57.45 -6.07 -84.26
N CYS A 25 57.63 -4.96 -83.54
CA CYS A 25 56.63 -3.90 -83.46
C CYS A 25 56.41 -3.11 -84.77
N SER A 26 57.27 -3.32 -85.78
CA SER A 26 57.04 -2.85 -87.17
C SER A 26 56.25 -3.82 -88.07
N THR A 27 56.05 -5.08 -87.66
CA THR A 27 55.63 -6.21 -88.52
C THR A 27 54.31 -5.99 -89.27
N TRP A 28 53.31 -5.40 -88.61
CA TRP A 28 51.97 -5.18 -89.19
C TRP A 28 51.73 -3.76 -89.73
N GLY A 29 52.79 -2.94 -89.84
CA GLY A 29 52.78 -1.71 -90.64
C GLY A 29 52.33 -0.44 -89.91
N ASN A 30 52.28 -0.42 -88.58
CA ASN A 30 52.00 0.79 -87.79
C ASN A 30 53.07 1.88 -87.97
N GLY A 31 54.35 1.50 -88.18
CA GLY A 31 55.42 2.46 -88.46
C GLY A 31 56.79 1.93 -88.06
N ASN A 32 57.66 2.83 -87.58
CA ASN A 32 58.90 2.49 -86.89
C ASN A 32 58.63 2.18 -85.41
N GLY A 33 57.61 1.38 -85.09
CA GLY A 33 57.30 1.00 -83.72
C GLY A 33 58.45 0.21 -83.11
N ILE A 34 58.97 0.70 -81.98
CA ILE A 34 59.95 0.03 -81.14
C ILE A 34 59.18 -0.62 -79.99
N CYS A 35 59.69 -1.74 -79.48
CA CYS A 35 59.22 -2.41 -78.28
C CYS A 35 60.40 -3.15 -77.65
N ASP A 36 60.35 -3.37 -76.34
CA ASP A 36 61.36 -4.15 -75.61
C ASP A 36 61.31 -5.65 -76.01
N ASP A 37 62.46 -6.32 -75.90
CA ASP A 37 62.58 -7.76 -76.25
C ASP A 37 61.82 -8.63 -75.23
N TYR A 38 61.04 -9.61 -75.70
CA TYR A 38 60.30 -10.55 -74.85
C TYR A 38 61.23 -11.57 -74.17
N ASP A 39 61.08 -11.72 -72.85
CA ASP A 39 61.75 -12.72 -72.01
C ASP A 39 60.76 -13.25 -70.96
N SER A 40 60.50 -14.56 -70.93
CA SER A 40 59.59 -15.16 -69.95
C SER A 40 60.13 -15.20 -68.51
N GLU A 41 61.41 -14.87 -68.26
CA GLU A 41 61.93 -14.65 -66.90
C GLU A 41 61.46 -13.29 -66.29
N LEU A 42 60.78 -12.42 -67.05
CA LEU A 42 60.21 -11.15 -66.59
C LEU A 42 58.70 -11.21 -66.29
N ASP A 43 57.96 -12.19 -66.86
CA ASP A 43 56.57 -12.42 -66.51
C ASP A 43 56.44 -12.83 -65.02
N SER A 44 55.61 -12.12 -64.26
CA SER A 44 55.36 -12.39 -62.85
C SER A 44 54.17 -13.34 -62.62
N THR A 45 53.56 -13.86 -63.68
CA THR A 45 52.41 -14.76 -63.64
C THR A 45 52.75 -16.19 -64.13
N SER A 46 51.73 -16.98 -64.44
CA SER A 46 51.86 -18.28 -65.12
C SER A 46 50.70 -18.53 -66.09
N ASN A 47 50.17 -17.43 -66.64
CA ASN A 47 48.89 -17.34 -67.35
C ASN A 47 49.05 -16.52 -68.64
N ASP A 48 47.96 -16.24 -69.37
CA ASP A 48 47.95 -15.31 -70.52
C ASP A 48 47.35 -13.93 -70.20
N GLU A 49 47.26 -13.59 -68.91
CA GLU A 49 46.72 -12.31 -68.40
C GLU A 49 47.43 -11.92 -67.10
N TRP A 50 47.91 -10.68 -67.02
CA TRP A 50 48.51 -10.06 -65.82
C TRP A 50 47.89 -8.68 -65.60
N ILE A 51 47.06 -8.57 -64.57
CA ILE A 51 46.38 -7.34 -64.16
C ILE A 51 46.58 -7.12 -62.66
N GLU A 52 46.96 -5.91 -62.26
CA GLU A 52 47.05 -5.51 -60.84
C GLU A 52 46.08 -4.35 -60.58
N GLY A 53 45.26 -4.43 -59.53
CA GLY A 53 44.13 -3.54 -59.33
C GLY A 53 43.98 -3.01 -57.91
N HIS A 54 43.44 -1.80 -57.80
CA HIS A 54 43.07 -1.17 -56.54
C HIS A 54 41.59 -0.73 -56.60
N VAL A 55 40.82 -1.11 -55.57
CA VAL A 55 39.37 -0.91 -55.49
C VAL A 55 39.05 -0.10 -54.24
N LEU A 56 38.66 1.15 -54.44
CA LEU A 56 38.28 2.07 -53.37
C LEU A 56 36.75 2.14 -53.26
N ILE A 57 36.20 1.60 -52.16
CA ILE A 57 34.78 1.72 -51.79
C ILE A 57 34.66 2.87 -50.79
N SER A 58 33.96 3.94 -51.19
CA SER A 58 33.71 5.13 -50.36
C SER A 58 32.22 5.27 -50.09
N MET A 59 31.83 5.21 -48.81
CA MET A 59 30.45 5.43 -48.38
C MET A 59 30.24 6.91 -48.09
N ASP A 60 29.56 7.66 -48.97
CA ASP A 60 29.14 9.04 -48.67
C ASP A 60 28.02 9.04 -47.61
N GLY A 61 27.18 8.00 -47.65
CA GLY A 61 26.19 7.65 -46.66
C GLY A 61 25.92 6.15 -46.69
N ALA A 62 24.78 5.74 -46.14
CA ALA A 62 24.23 4.40 -46.32
C ALA A 62 23.23 4.33 -47.50
N SER A 63 22.72 5.48 -47.97
CA SER A 63 21.93 5.57 -49.21
C SER A 63 22.78 5.56 -50.48
N SER A 64 24.02 6.05 -50.42
CA SER A 64 24.90 6.32 -51.57
C SER A 64 26.31 5.80 -51.33
N ILE A 65 26.75 4.89 -52.21
CA ILE A 65 28.10 4.31 -52.21
C ILE A 65 28.77 4.63 -53.55
N GLN A 66 29.99 5.17 -53.50
CA GLN A 66 30.86 5.36 -54.66
C GLN A 66 31.96 4.30 -54.67
N MET A 67 32.25 3.73 -55.83
CA MET A 67 33.32 2.76 -56.04
C MET A 67 34.27 3.27 -57.12
N SER A 68 35.55 3.44 -56.82
CA SER A 68 36.60 3.72 -57.81
C SER A 68 37.42 2.46 -58.02
N LEU A 69 37.57 2.05 -59.27
CA LEU A 69 38.35 0.90 -59.70
C LEU A 69 39.50 1.38 -60.57
N GLU A 70 40.73 1.09 -60.17
CA GLU A 70 41.96 1.37 -60.90
C GLU A 70 42.65 0.04 -61.24
N LEU A 71 43.08 -0.12 -62.49
CA LEU A 71 43.68 -1.36 -63.02
C LEU A 71 44.95 -1.01 -63.81
N ALA A 72 46.09 -1.52 -63.35
CA ALA A 72 47.33 -1.67 -64.12
C ALA A 72 47.29 -2.95 -64.94
N ILE A 73 47.48 -2.82 -66.24
CA ILE A 73 47.46 -3.92 -67.21
C ILE A 73 48.89 -4.12 -67.70
N HIS A 74 49.45 -5.28 -67.36
CA HIS A 74 50.79 -5.72 -67.74
C HIS A 74 50.74 -6.72 -68.90
N GLU A 75 49.73 -7.61 -68.94
CA GLU A 75 49.51 -8.56 -70.03
C GLU A 75 48.00 -8.88 -70.23
N ILE A 76 47.57 -9.12 -71.47
CA ILE A 76 46.19 -9.53 -71.84
C ILE A 76 46.25 -10.69 -72.86
N PRO A 77 45.26 -11.61 -72.91
CA PRO A 77 45.30 -12.73 -73.85
C PRO A 77 45.29 -12.29 -75.32
N ARG A 78 46.23 -12.79 -76.14
CA ARG A 78 46.38 -12.41 -77.57
C ARG A 78 45.11 -12.59 -78.40
N HIS A 79 44.20 -13.47 -77.98
CA HIS A 79 42.98 -13.77 -78.71
C HIS A 79 41.89 -12.71 -78.56
N GLU A 80 41.78 -12.06 -77.40
CA GLU A 80 40.80 -11.00 -77.12
C GLU A 80 41.11 -9.75 -77.97
N LEU A 81 42.37 -9.29 -77.89
CA LEU A 81 42.88 -8.16 -78.68
C LEU A 81 43.00 -8.48 -80.18
N GLY A 82 42.81 -9.75 -80.59
CA GLY A 82 42.81 -10.16 -81.99
C GLY A 82 44.20 -10.22 -82.62
N LEU A 83 45.24 -10.49 -81.83
CA LEU A 83 46.66 -10.46 -82.19
C LEU A 83 47.31 -11.87 -82.11
N SER A 84 46.52 -12.94 -82.15
CA SER A 84 46.95 -14.34 -81.97
C SER A 84 48.00 -14.86 -82.98
N ASP A 85 48.19 -14.16 -84.10
CA ASP A 85 49.17 -14.42 -85.14
C ASP A 85 50.43 -13.54 -85.04
N LEU A 86 50.59 -12.79 -83.94
CA LEU A 86 51.80 -12.05 -83.61
C LEU A 86 52.85 -12.98 -82.98
N ASP A 87 54.07 -12.91 -83.52
CA ASP A 87 55.25 -13.64 -83.05
C ASP A 87 56.12 -12.67 -82.23
N LEU A 88 56.09 -12.82 -80.89
CA LEU A 88 56.88 -12.01 -79.95
C LEU A 88 58.37 -12.44 -79.90
N GLN A 89 58.75 -13.49 -80.62
CA GLN A 89 60.09 -14.10 -80.56
C GLN A 89 60.49 -14.42 -79.11
N GLY A 90 61.72 -14.10 -78.70
CA GLY A 90 62.25 -14.49 -77.40
C GLY A 90 62.21 -16.01 -77.21
N ASP A 91 61.66 -16.43 -76.07
CA ASP A 91 61.27 -17.82 -75.75
C ASP A 91 59.74 -18.05 -75.76
N SER A 92 58.96 -17.04 -76.18
CA SER A 92 57.49 -17.06 -76.16
C SER A 92 56.86 -18.19 -76.99
N VAL A 93 55.70 -18.65 -76.53
CA VAL A 93 54.82 -19.59 -77.23
C VAL A 93 53.44 -18.97 -77.51
N PRO A 94 52.63 -19.52 -78.45
CA PRO A 94 51.30 -18.97 -78.79
C PRO A 94 50.22 -19.11 -77.70
N SER A 95 50.60 -19.40 -76.46
CA SER A 95 49.72 -19.51 -75.29
C SER A 95 50.02 -18.49 -74.20
N ASP A 96 51.05 -17.65 -74.36
CA ASP A 96 51.29 -16.51 -73.47
C ASP A 96 50.45 -15.33 -73.99
N GLY A 97 50.19 -14.32 -73.16
CA GLY A 97 49.45 -13.12 -73.56
C GLY A 97 50.29 -12.18 -74.43
N ILE A 98 49.85 -10.93 -74.54
CA ILE A 98 50.61 -9.85 -75.18
C ILE A 98 50.93 -8.78 -74.13
N PRO A 99 52.23 -8.46 -73.90
CA PRO A 99 52.63 -7.47 -72.91
C PRO A 99 52.16 -6.05 -73.24
N ALA A 100 52.04 -5.22 -72.20
CA ALA A 100 51.54 -3.84 -72.26
C ALA A 100 52.21 -2.99 -73.36
N ASP A 101 53.52 -3.16 -73.57
CA ASP A 101 54.30 -2.47 -74.59
C ASP A 101 53.81 -2.76 -76.03
N TYR A 102 53.63 -4.04 -76.32
CA TYR A 102 53.08 -4.49 -77.60
C TYR A 102 51.61 -4.06 -77.76
N ILE A 103 50.83 -3.96 -76.67
CA ILE A 103 49.47 -3.41 -76.69
C ILE A 103 49.49 -1.90 -77.03
N ARG A 104 50.41 -1.11 -76.45
CA ARG A 104 50.55 0.33 -76.73
C ARG A 104 50.90 0.59 -78.18
N ASN A 105 51.97 -0.03 -78.70
CA ASN A 105 52.37 0.13 -80.10
C ASN A 105 51.29 -0.34 -81.09
N TYR A 106 50.53 -1.40 -80.77
CA TYR A 106 49.44 -1.87 -81.61
C TYR A 106 48.06 -1.24 -81.35
N ARG A 107 47.91 -0.31 -80.38
CA ARG A 107 46.65 0.36 -80.01
C ARG A 107 45.77 0.77 -81.19
N ASP A 108 46.34 1.48 -82.16
CA ASP A 108 45.63 2.05 -83.30
C ASP A 108 45.45 1.06 -84.48
N PHE A 109 45.99 -0.16 -84.38
CA PHE A 109 45.80 -1.23 -85.37
C PHE A 109 44.36 -1.74 -85.31
N SER A 110 43.71 -1.90 -86.46
CA SER A 110 42.31 -2.37 -86.52
C SER A 110 42.15 -3.66 -87.30
N ARG A 111 41.43 -4.63 -86.70
CA ARG A 111 41.07 -5.90 -87.33
C ARG A 111 39.60 -6.21 -87.12
N ASP A 112 38.95 -6.61 -88.21
CA ASP A 112 37.51 -6.91 -88.31
C ASP A 112 36.55 -5.73 -88.00
N GLY A 113 37.09 -4.51 -87.90
CA GLY A 113 36.32 -3.27 -87.72
C GLY A 113 36.47 -2.61 -86.35
N LEU A 114 37.15 -3.27 -85.41
CA LEU A 114 37.55 -2.74 -84.10
C LEU A 114 39.06 -2.54 -84.05
N SER A 115 39.52 -1.53 -83.32
CA SER A 115 40.93 -1.34 -82.96
C SER A 115 41.36 -2.25 -81.80
N VAL A 116 42.66 -2.37 -81.56
CA VAL A 116 43.19 -2.98 -80.34
C VAL A 116 42.75 -2.19 -79.10
N GLN A 117 42.65 -0.87 -79.19
CA GLN A 117 42.09 -0.03 -78.13
C GLN A 117 40.63 -0.39 -77.82
N ASP A 118 39.77 -0.49 -78.82
CA ASP A 118 38.35 -0.82 -78.60
C ASP A 118 38.23 -2.17 -77.88
N ARG A 119 38.98 -3.18 -78.34
CA ARG A 119 39.01 -4.53 -77.74
C ARG A 119 39.58 -4.56 -76.32
N LEU A 120 40.55 -3.69 -76.02
CA LEU A 120 41.10 -3.54 -74.68
C LEU A 120 40.06 -2.95 -73.73
N ILE A 121 39.31 -1.95 -74.18
CA ILE A 121 38.20 -1.37 -73.42
C ILE A 121 37.09 -2.41 -73.22
N ASP A 122 36.66 -3.11 -74.28
CA ASP A 122 35.66 -4.20 -74.20
C ASP A 122 36.08 -5.27 -73.15
N ARG A 123 37.33 -5.76 -73.20
CA ARG A 123 37.86 -6.75 -72.25
C ARG A 123 37.89 -6.24 -70.81
N ILE A 124 38.18 -4.96 -70.60
CA ILE A 124 38.23 -4.36 -69.26
C ILE A 124 36.84 -4.03 -68.74
N GLU A 125 35.86 -3.69 -69.59
CA GLU A 125 34.44 -3.63 -69.19
C GLU A 125 33.96 -5.02 -68.71
N ASP A 126 34.36 -6.13 -69.37
CA ASP A 126 34.10 -7.51 -68.91
C ASP A 126 34.81 -7.88 -67.58
N VAL A 127 35.89 -7.18 -67.20
CA VAL A 127 36.55 -7.33 -65.88
C VAL A 127 35.84 -6.49 -64.83
N VAL A 128 35.56 -5.21 -65.10
CA VAL A 128 34.82 -4.29 -64.22
C VAL A 128 33.44 -4.89 -63.90
N GLN A 129 32.67 -5.30 -64.91
CA GLN A 129 31.37 -5.92 -64.71
C GLN A 129 31.46 -7.21 -63.89
N GLY A 130 32.56 -7.97 -64.00
CA GLY A 130 32.78 -9.15 -63.16
C GLY A 130 32.85 -8.85 -61.66
N ILE A 131 33.55 -7.79 -61.28
CA ILE A 131 33.67 -7.34 -59.87
C ILE A 131 32.34 -6.72 -59.38
N VAL A 132 31.61 -6.08 -60.30
CA VAL A 132 30.41 -5.30 -60.01
C VAL A 132 29.14 -6.14 -59.96
N ASP A 133 28.94 -7.12 -60.84
CA ASP A 133 27.72 -7.97 -60.85
C ASP A 133 27.62 -8.86 -59.60
N GLU A 134 28.75 -9.21 -58.97
CA GLU A 134 28.80 -10.01 -57.73
C GLU A 134 28.34 -9.21 -56.49
N ASN A 135 28.53 -7.89 -56.49
CA ASN A 135 28.23 -7.00 -55.36
C ASN A 135 26.98 -6.12 -55.59
N PHE A 136 26.87 -5.57 -56.79
CA PHE A 136 26.07 -4.38 -57.12
C PHE A 136 25.39 -4.48 -58.50
N PRO A 137 24.49 -5.46 -58.75
CA PRO A 137 23.88 -5.72 -60.08
C PRO A 137 22.93 -4.62 -60.61
N ASN A 138 22.91 -3.44 -60.01
CA ASN A 138 22.19 -2.24 -60.47
C ASN A 138 23.07 -0.98 -60.50
N ALA A 139 24.40 -1.09 -60.31
CA ALA A 139 25.31 0.05 -60.29
C ALA A 139 25.36 0.77 -61.65
N SER A 140 25.60 2.08 -61.62
CA SER A 140 25.85 2.86 -62.84
C SER A 140 27.35 3.01 -63.10
N THR A 141 27.81 2.55 -64.26
CA THR A 141 29.21 2.63 -64.71
C THR A 141 29.53 3.95 -65.39
N SER A 142 30.70 4.53 -65.09
CA SER A 142 31.29 5.60 -65.90
C SER A 142 32.16 5.03 -67.02
N PRO A 143 32.29 5.70 -68.18
CA PRO A 143 33.20 5.28 -69.24
C PRO A 143 34.65 5.28 -68.77
N ILE A 144 35.38 4.18 -69.02
CA ILE A 144 36.77 3.99 -68.61
C ILE A 144 37.68 5.11 -69.13
N GLN A 145 38.55 5.64 -68.27
CA GLN A 145 39.55 6.67 -68.60
C GLN A 145 40.98 6.17 -68.29
N PRO A 146 42.03 6.60 -69.01
CA PRO A 146 43.40 6.29 -68.64
C PRO A 146 43.90 7.12 -67.44
N THR A 147 44.73 6.51 -66.58
CA THR A 147 45.46 7.18 -65.48
C THR A 147 46.98 7.04 -65.66
N SER A 148 47.75 7.93 -65.03
CA SER A 148 49.23 7.96 -65.08
C SER A 148 49.91 7.25 -63.91
N GLU A 149 49.16 6.96 -62.85
CA GLU A 149 49.67 6.35 -61.62
C GLU A 149 48.56 5.52 -60.95
N ILE A 150 48.96 4.49 -60.21
CA ILE A 150 48.10 3.67 -59.36
C ILE A 150 48.85 3.36 -58.06
N SER A 151 48.19 3.63 -56.92
CA SER A 151 48.76 3.45 -55.59
C SER A 151 48.27 2.16 -54.94
N PHE A 152 49.18 1.25 -54.63
CA PHE A 152 48.92 0.06 -53.83
C PHE A 152 49.29 0.28 -52.36
N PHE A 153 48.73 -0.53 -51.46
CA PHE A 153 48.91 -0.45 -50.01
C PHE A 153 49.80 -1.57 -49.43
N ASP A 154 49.99 -2.69 -50.14
CA ASP A 154 51.00 -3.71 -49.82
C ASP A 154 52.13 -3.77 -50.88
N ARG A 155 51.95 -3.16 -52.06
CA ARG A 155 52.95 -3.04 -53.13
C ARG A 155 53.52 -1.62 -53.28
N GLN A 156 54.42 -1.42 -54.25
CA GLN A 156 54.93 -0.09 -54.61
C GLN A 156 53.96 0.60 -55.59
N GLU A 157 53.92 1.93 -55.55
CA GLU A 157 53.22 2.77 -56.53
C GLU A 157 53.73 2.48 -57.95
N SER A 158 52.81 2.24 -58.89
CA SER A 158 53.15 1.91 -60.27
C SER A 158 52.87 3.10 -61.19
N THR A 159 53.89 3.50 -61.96
CA THR A 159 53.83 4.62 -62.90
C THR A 159 53.49 4.12 -64.30
N CYS A 160 52.46 4.68 -64.91
CA CYS A 160 51.80 4.11 -66.07
C CYS A 160 51.93 5.00 -67.32
N THR A 161 51.86 4.39 -68.51
CA THR A 161 51.77 5.15 -69.77
C THR A 161 50.74 4.57 -70.74
N PHE A 162 50.18 5.45 -71.57
CA PHE A 162 49.33 5.11 -72.71
C PHE A 162 49.88 5.70 -74.02
N ASN A 163 51.11 6.21 -74.00
CA ASN A 163 51.76 6.85 -75.14
C ASN A 163 52.88 5.95 -75.71
N PRO A 164 52.76 5.44 -76.97
CA PRO A 164 53.71 4.57 -77.64
C PRO A 164 54.89 5.35 -78.28
N ASP A 165 55.63 6.09 -77.47
CA ASP A 165 56.88 6.78 -77.86
C ASP A 165 57.85 6.95 -76.64
N ILE A 166 57.51 6.40 -75.46
CA ILE A 166 58.16 6.66 -74.15
C ILE A 166 58.11 5.42 -73.23
N ASP A 167 58.07 4.24 -73.81
CA ASP A 167 57.69 3.00 -73.15
C ASP A 167 58.77 1.92 -73.20
N SER A 168 59.67 1.96 -74.19
CA SER A 168 60.78 1.02 -74.36
C SER A 168 62.16 1.63 -74.02
N THR A 169 63.15 0.78 -73.71
CA THR A 169 64.52 1.21 -73.34
C THR A 169 65.25 1.90 -74.49
N ASP A 170 64.92 1.55 -75.73
CA ASP A 170 65.49 2.13 -76.96
C ASP A 170 64.88 3.51 -77.30
N GLU A 171 63.79 3.90 -76.64
CA GLU A 171 63.11 5.19 -76.81
C GLU A 171 63.48 6.20 -75.70
N GLU A 172 63.37 5.84 -74.42
CA GLU A 172 63.73 6.72 -73.30
C GLU A 172 64.88 6.17 -72.43
N ASN A 173 65.95 6.97 -72.31
CA ASN A 173 67.17 6.62 -71.59
C ASN A 173 66.95 6.58 -70.06
N GLY A 174 66.66 5.39 -69.54
CA GLY A 174 66.50 5.13 -68.11
C GLY A 174 65.48 4.06 -67.76
N ILE A 175 64.67 3.62 -68.74
CA ILE A 175 63.78 2.47 -68.65
C ILE A 175 64.62 1.18 -68.78
N GLU A 176 64.31 0.14 -68.01
CA GLU A 176 64.91 -1.20 -68.17
C GLU A 176 64.18 -1.99 -69.26
N ASN A 177 64.85 -2.87 -70.01
CA ASN A 177 64.19 -3.66 -71.07
C ASN A 177 63.21 -4.66 -70.46
N ASP A 178 61.94 -4.29 -70.38
CA ASP A 178 60.86 -5.09 -69.78
C ASP A 178 59.52 -4.74 -70.45
N PRO A 179 59.01 -5.58 -71.39
CA PRO A 179 57.81 -5.26 -72.17
C PRO A 179 56.51 -5.33 -71.35
N PHE A 180 56.55 -5.84 -70.12
CA PHE A 180 55.42 -5.80 -69.19
C PHE A 180 55.36 -4.47 -68.42
N GLN A 181 56.40 -3.65 -68.49
CA GLN A 181 56.50 -2.35 -67.83
C GLN A 181 56.58 -1.21 -68.88
N PRO A 182 56.44 0.05 -68.41
CA PRO A 182 55.40 0.42 -67.43
C PRO A 182 54.02 -0.16 -67.83
N PRO A 183 53.03 -0.32 -66.93
CA PRO A 183 51.71 -0.81 -67.33
C PRO A 183 50.87 0.22 -68.10
N ILE A 184 49.82 -0.27 -68.77
CA ILE A 184 48.67 0.56 -69.17
C ILE A 184 47.74 0.65 -67.97
N CYS A 185 47.49 1.85 -67.43
CA CYS A 185 46.56 2.01 -66.31
C CYS A 185 45.23 2.67 -66.72
N LEU A 186 44.13 2.06 -66.28
CA LEU A 186 42.76 2.47 -66.57
C LEU A 186 41.98 2.63 -65.26
N GLN A 187 41.09 3.62 -65.21
CA GLN A 187 40.21 3.93 -64.09
C GLN A 187 38.74 3.94 -64.53
N SER A 188 37.85 3.41 -63.69
CA SER A 188 36.40 3.60 -63.77
C SER A 188 35.83 3.99 -62.41
N VAL A 189 34.77 4.79 -62.41
CA VAL A 189 34.04 5.20 -61.21
C VAL A 189 32.58 4.80 -61.35
N LEU A 190 32.06 4.12 -60.34
CA LEU A 190 30.67 3.71 -60.25
C LEU A 190 29.98 4.42 -59.09
N THR A 191 28.67 4.64 -59.25
CA THR A 191 27.80 5.10 -58.16
C THR A 191 26.60 4.17 -58.02
N LEU A 192 26.24 3.90 -56.76
CA LEU A 192 25.17 3.01 -56.34
C LEU A 192 24.21 3.76 -55.40
N GLU A 193 22.92 3.69 -55.72
CA GLU A 193 21.84 4.04 -54.79
C GLU A 193 21.31 2.75 -54.13
N VAL A 194 21.25 2.72 -52.80
CA VAL A 194 20.73 1.58 -52.02
C VAL A 194 19.21 1.67 -51.93
N ASN A 195 18.51 0.59 -52.30
CA ASN A 195 17.05 0.51 -52.20
C ASN A 195 16.60 0.31 -50.74
N PRO A 196 15.80 1.22 -50.12
CA PRO A 196 15.36 1.09 -48.73
C PRO A 196 14.63 -0.23 -48.44
N ALA A 197 13.87 -0.75 -49.40
CA ALA A 197 13.11 -1.99 -49.24
C ALA A 197 14.01 -3.23 -49.06
N ASN A 198 15.29 -3.18 -49.45
CA ASN A 198 16.23 -4.29 -49.26
C ASN A 198 16.66 -4.47 -47.79
N ILE A 199 16.50 -3.43 -46.96
CA ILE A 199 16.90 -3.40 -45.54
C ILE A 199 15.69 -3.29 -44.60
N GLY A 200 14.48 -3.59 -45.08
CA GLY A 200 13.25 -3.58 -44.28
C GLY A 200 12.66 -2.20 -44.01
N MET A 201 13.09 -1.16 -44.73
CA MET A 201 12.54 0.19 -44.61
C MET A 201 11.29 0.38 -45.48
N ASN A 202 10.39 1.25 -45.02
CA ASN A 202 9.23 1.66 -45.82
C ASN A 202 9.69 2.57 -46.99
N PRO A 203 9.51 2.17 -48.26
CA PRO A 203 10.01 2.93 -49.40
C PRO A 203 9.27 4.26 -49.68
N GLU A 204 8.18 4.57 -48.96
CA GLU A 204 7.50 5.87 -49.06
C GLU A 204 7.90 6.87 -47.95
N THR A 205 8.54 6.41 -46.85
CA THR A 205 8.91 7.29 -45.71
C THR A 205 10.38 7.20 -45.29
N GLY A 206 11.00 6.04 -45.41
CA GLY A 206 12.28 5.72 -44.78
C GLY A 206 13.48 6.47 -45.34
N ASP A 207 14.11 7.30 -44.50
CA ASP A 207 15.41 7.92 -44.77
C ASP A 207 16.56 7.03 -44.24
N ILE A 208 17.23 6.32 -45.14
CA ILE A 208 18.32 5.38 -44.81
C ILE A 208 19.44 6.07 -44.02
N ASP A 209 19.86 7.26 -44.45
CA ASP A 209 20.97 7.97 -43.81
C ASP A 209 20.57 8.51 -42.44
N ARG A 210 19.31 8.92 -42.28
CA ARG A 210 18.77 9.34 -40.97
C ARG A 210 18.65 8.16 -40.01
N VAL A 211 18.16 7.00 -40.43
CA VAL A 211 18.10 5.80 -39.57
C VAL A 211 19.49 5.32 -39.19
N MET A 212 20.42 5.23 -40.14
CA MET A 212 21.79 4.81 -39.86
C MET A 212 22.52 5.75 -38.90
N ARG A 213 22.27 7.07 -38.97
CA ARG A 213 22.75 8.02 -37.96
C ARG A 213 22.10 7.82 -36.59
N GLY A 214 20.82 7.45 -36.54
CA GLY A 214 20.12 7.11 -35.30
C GLY A 214 20.62 5.83 -34.65
N LEU A 215 20.92 4.80 -35.44
CA LEU A 215 21.54 3.55 -34.96
C LEU A 215 22.91 3.81 -34.34
N MET A 216 23.80 4.50 -35.06
CA MET A 216 25.13 4.87 -34.55
C MET A 216 25.03 5.74 -33.28
N ALA A 217 24.10 6.70 -33.25
CA ALA A 217 23.87 7.57 -32.09
C ALA A 217 23.25 6.87 -30.87
N MET A 218 22.76 5.63 -30.99
CA MET A 218 22.36 4.78 -29.86
C MET A 218 23.45 3.79 -29.42
N GLY A 219 24.60 3.74 -30.11
CA GLY A 219 25.59 2.68 -29.92
C GLY A 219 25.15 1.33 -30.50
N GLY A 220 24.42 1.35 -31.63
CA GLY A 220 24.08 0.16 -32.40
C GLY A 220 25.13 -0.14 -33.49
N ASP A 221 25.53 -1.41 -33.59
CA ASP A 221 26.51 -1.87 -34.58
C ASP A 221 25.82 -2.31 -35.88
N VAL A 222 26.42 -2.00 -37.03
CA VAL A 222 25.89 -2.41 -38.35
C VAL A 222 26.94 -3.15 -39.18
N THR A 223 26.70 -4.44 -39.43
CA THR A 223 27.56 -5.30 -40.24
C THR A 223 27.30 -5.07 -41.72
N THR A 224 28.34 -4.66 -42.46
CA THR A 224 28.37 -4.64 -43.93
C THR A 224 29.10 -5.87 -44.47
N ASN A 225 28.79 -6.29 -45.71
CA ASN A 225 29.50 -7.37 -46.41
C ASN A 225 29.61 -7.04 -47.91
N PHE A 226 30.79 -7.23 -48.48
CA PHE A 226 31.07 -7.10 -49.91
C PHE A 226 31.97 -8.27 -50.34
N SER A 227 31.56 -9.04 -51.35
CA SER A 227 32.34 -10.18 -51.85
C SER A 227 33.45 -9.68 -52.78
N THR A 228 34.70 -9.75 -52.30
CA THR A 228 35.89 -9.33 -53.06
C THR A 228 36.40 -10.47 -53.94
N LEU A 229 36.88 -10.16 -55.15
CA LEU A 229 37.21 -11.13 -56.20
C LEU A 229 38.58 -10.84 -56.85
N ALA A 230 39.33 -11.88 -57.21
CA ALA A 230 40.48 -11.82 -58.13
C ALA A 230 40.47 -13.01 -59.09
N ARG A 231 40.43 -12.77 -60.41
CA ARG A 231 40.49 -13.83 -61.44
C ARG A 231 41.92 -14.38 -61.57
N SER A 232 42.07 -15.51 -62.26
CA SER A 232 43.39 -16.09 -62.56
C SER A 232 44.27 -15.08 -63.30
N GLY A 233 45.48 -14.83 -62.80
CA GLY A 233 46.38 -13.78 -63.33
C GLY A 233 46.15 -12.38 -62.76
N HIS A 234 45.26 -12.22 -61.77
CA HIS A 234 44.96 -10.91 -61.17
C HIS A 234 45.51 -10.79 -59.75
N TYR A 235 46.04 -9.61 -59.40
CA TYR A 235 46.25 -9.17 -58.01
C TYR A 235 45.32 -7.99 -57.74
N ILE A 236 44.42 -8.06 -56.76
CA ILE A 236 43.48 -6.97 -56.48
C ILE A 236 43.43 -6.63 -54.99
N GLU A 237 43.70 -5.36 -54.70
CA GLU A 237 43.59 -4.73 -53.38
C GLU A 237 42.25 -4.02 -53.25
N TYR A 238 41.52 -4.27 -52.16
CA TYR A 238 40.25 -3.62 -51.84
C TYR A 238 40.36 -2.81 -50.54
N ALA A 239 39.82 -1.59 -50.54
CA ALA A 239 39.78 -0.71 -49.37
C ALA A 239 38.39 -0.07 -49.21
N MET A 240 37.80 -0.15 -48.02
CA MET A 240 36.48 0.40 -47.68
C MET A 240 36.60 1.53 -46.65
N TYR A 241 36.01 2.68 -46.97
CA TYR A 241 35.95 3.86 -46.11
C TYR A 241 34.51 4.06 -45.59
N PRO A 242 34.32 4.16 -44.25
CA PRO A 242 33.00 4.35 -43.65
C PRO A 242 32.48 5.78 -43.85
N PRO A 243 31.15 6.00 -43.76
CA PRO A 243 30.57 7.33 -43.86
C PRO A 243 30.94 8.19 -42.66
N SER A 244 30.95 9.52 -42.84
CA SER A 244 31.48 10.49 -41.86
C SER A 244 30.83 10.53 -40.46
N TYR A 245 29.80 9.72 -40.22
CA TYR A 245 29.08 9.55 -38.96
C TYR A 245 29.25 8.16 -38.34
N ALA A 246 30.09 7.30 -38.92
CA ALA A 246 30.43 5.96 -38.42
C ALA A 246 31.94 5.72 -38.54
N THR A 247 32.39 4.61 -37.96
CA THR A 247 33.77 4.11 -37.99
C THR A 247 33.75 2.61 -38.27
N ILE A 248 34.90 1.99 -38.53
CA ILE A 248 35.02 0.52 -38.60
C ILE A 248 35.63 0.01 -37.28
N ILE A 249 34.90 -0.85 -36.57
CA ILE A 249 35.29 -1.39 -35.25
C ILE A 249 35.79 -2.84 -35.29
N GLU A 250 35.28 -3.66 -36.21
CA GLU A 250 35.65 -5.07 -36.38
C GLU A 250 35.63 -5.44 -37.87
N VAL A 251 36.51 -6.36 -38.29
CA VAL A 251 36.53 -6.95 -39.65
C VAL A 251 36.83 -8.45 -39.55
N ASN A 252 36.43 -9.24 -40.54
CA ASN A 252 36.80 -10.66 -40.60
C ASN A 252 38.22 -10.88 -41.14
N GLU A 253 38.90 -11.93 -40.67
CA GLU A 253 40.07 -12.46 -41.38
C GLU A 253 39.66 -12.90 -42.81
N PRO A 254 40.48 -12.62 -43.85
CA PRO A 254 41.84 -12.08 -43.81
C PRO A 254 41.95 -10.55 -43.96
N ALA A 255 40.84 -9.80 -43.87
CA ALA A 255 40.87 -8.34 -43.91
C ALA A 255 41.46 -7.76 -42.60
N GLU A 256 41.94 -6.51 -42.65
CA GLU A 256 42.45 -5.78 -41.50
C GLU A 256 41.99 -4.31 -41.46
N ILE A 257 42.00 -3.73 -40.26
CA ILE A 257 41.67 -2.32 -40.03
C ILE A 257 42.94 -1.48 -40.14
N PHE A 258 42.94 -0.51 -41.05
CA PHE A 258 44.07 0.39 -41.33
C PHE A 258 43.74 1.85 -41.00
N GLN A 259 44.75 2.64 -40.63
CA GLN A 259 44.62 4.08 -40.42
C GLN A 259 45.55 4.84 -41.38
N PRO A 260 45.03 5.60 -42.36
CA PRO A 260 45.85 6.30 -43.34
C PRO A 260 46.72 7.40 -42.71
N GLY A 261 47.98 7.49 -43.18
CA GLY A 261 49.03 8.27 -42.53
C GLY A 261 49.00 9.79 -42.76
N SER A 262 48.21 10.30 -43.70
CA SER A 262 48.20 11.72 -44.11
C SER A 262 47.32 12.62 -43.23
N GLU A 263 47.24 13.91 -43.56
CA GLU A 263 46.70 14.97 -42.69
C GLU A 263 45.22 15.34 -42.92
N GLN A 264 44.46 14.58 -43.73
CA GLN A 264 43.07 14.92 -44.07
C GLN A 264 42.12 13.73 -43.81
N LEU A 265 41.20 13.93 -42.85
CA LEU A 265 40.19 12.99 -42.33
C LEU A 265 40.68 11.55 -42.04
N ARG A 266 40.99 11.29 -40.77
CA ARG A 266 41.28 9.95 -40.25
C ARG A 266 40.02 9.30 -39.69
N LEU A 267 39.34 8.52 -40.52
CA LEU A 267 38.53 7.38 -40.08
C LEU A 267 39.34 6.11 -40.41
N PRO A 268 39.24 5.05 -39.60
CA PRO A 268 39.80 3.75 -39.96
C PRO A 268 39.08 3.17 -41.18
N CYS A 269 39.83 2.59 -42.10
CA CYS A 269 39.32 1.87 -43.27
C CYS A 269 39.57 0.36 -43.10
N ALA A 270 38.71 -0.48 -43.70
CA ALA A 270 38.98 -1.91 -43.82
C ALA A 270 39.72 -2.17 -45.13
N ARG A 271 40.73 -3.03 -45.14
CA ARG A 271 41.47 -3.41 -46.34
C ARG A 271 41.70 -4.92 -46.44
N ILE A 272 41.73 -5.44 -47.67
CA ILE A 272 42.01 -6.85 -48.00
C ILE A 272 42.72 -6.95 -49.36
N SER A 273 43.79 -7.74 -49.44
CA SER A 273 44.56 -7.99 -50.66
C SER A 273 44.34 -9.44 -51.14
N LEU A 274 44.00 -9.61 -52.43
CA LEU A 274 43.80 -10.92 -53.08
C LEU A 274 44.85 -11.14 -54.16
N ASP A 275 45.72 -12.13 -53.99
CA ASP A 275 46.72 -12.55 -54.98
C ASP A 275 46.30 -13.85 -55.67
N ASN A 276 46.05 -13.76 -56.98
CA ASN A 276 45.78 -14.89 -57.87
C ASN A 276 46.68 -14.83 -59.13
N LEU A 277 47.85 -14.16 -59.08
CA LEU A 277 48.79 -14.04 -60.21
C LEU A 277 49.32 -15.41 -60.66
N ASN A 278 49.48 -16.33 -59.70
CA ASN A 278 49.89 -17.72 -59.93
C ASN A 278 48.70 -18.66 -60.20
N GLY A 279 47.54 -18.11 -60.60
CA GLY A 279 46.40 -18.86 -61.10
C GLY A 279 46.72 -19.58 -62.41
N GLY A 280 46.23 -20.81 -62.57
CA GLY A 280 46.42 -21.59 -63.78
C GLY A 280 45.40 -21.23 -64.88
N PRO A 281 45.75 -21.33 -66.18
CA PRO A 281 44.89 -20.91 -67.28
C PRO A 281 43.45 -21.44 -67.24
N GLY A 282 42.49 -20.51 -67.20
CA GLY A 282 41.06 -20.81 -67.06
C GLY A 282 40.66 -21.33 -65.67
N GLY A 283 41.45 -21.05 -64.63
CA GLY A 283 41.16 -21.42 -63.24
C GLY A 283 39.99 -20.65 -62.63
N GLU A 284 39.41 -21.23 -61.57
CA GLU A 284 38.41 -20.57 -60.74
C GLU A 284 39.01 -19.30 -60.10
N PRO A 285 38.23 -18.21 -59.96
CA PRO A 285 38.70 -17.01 -59.26
C PRO A 285 38.84 -17.28 -57.75
N ILE A 286 39.67 -16.49 -57.09
CA ILE A 286 39.71 -16.40 -55.63
C ILE A 286 38.69 -15.33 -55.21
N SER A 287 37.79 -15.67 -54.30
CA SER A 287 36.93 -14.69 -53.63
C SER A 287 37.00 -14.79 -52.11
N SER A 288 36.75 -13.67 -51.45
CA SER A 288 36.66 -13.55 -50.00
C SER A 288 35.67 -12.44 -49.65
N ASP A 289 34.79 -12.69 -48.69
CA ASP A 289 33.90 -11.66 -48.16
C ASP A 289 34.71 -10.66 -47.30
N LEU A 290 34.54 -9.38 -47.60
CA LEU A 290 34.97 -8.24 -46.79
C LEU A 290 33.79 -7.81 -45.90
N VAL A 291 33.73 -8.40 -44.72
CA VAL A 291 32.76 -8.11 -43.68
C VAL A 291 33.35 -7.07 -42.74
N ALA A 292 32.74 -5.87 -42.69
CA ALA A 292 33.16 -4.79 -41.81
C ALA A 292 31.99 -4.33 -40.93
N VAL A 293 32.23 -4.29 -39.62
CA VAL A 293 31.25 -3.82 -38.63
C VAL A 293 31.45 -2.32 -38.43
N LEU A 294 30.38 -1.56 -38.68
CA LEU A 294 30.29 -0.12 -38.46
C LEU A 294 29.75 0.17 -37.06
N GLY A 295 30.34 1.16 -36.37
CA GLY A 295 29.92 1.65 -35.05
C GLY A 295 30.33 3.11 -34.83
N ASP A 296 30.29 3.60 -33.58
CA ASP A 296 30.91 4.87 -33.17
C ASP A 296 32.03 4.62 -32.13
N ASP A 297 33.28 4.91 -32.51
CA ASP A 297 34.52 4.78 -31.72
C ASP A 297 34.77 6.03 -30.86
N ARG A 298 33.80 6.93 -30.78
CA ARG A 298 33.81 8.04 -29.84
C ARG A 298 33.55 7.53 -28.43
N ASP A 299 34.64 7.28 -27.70
CA ASP A 299 34.74 7.14 -26.23
C ASP A 299 34.24 8.42 -25.51
N ASN A 300 32.95 8.74 -25.67
CA ASN A 300 32.43 10.09 -25.47
C ASN A 300 30.98 10.10 -24.96
N GLN A 301 30.84 9.81 -23.66
CA GLN A 301 29.74 10.24 -22.79
C GLN A 301 28.39 9.49 -22.94
N ASP A 302 28.36 8.27 -22.38
CA ASP A 302 27.13 7.56 -21.93
C ASP A 302 26.10 8.46 -21.21
N SER A 303 26.56 9.54 -20.57
CA SER A 303 25.82 10.36 -19.60
C SER A 303 24.67 11.23 -20.17
N GLY A 304 24.22 11.01 -21.41
CA GLY A 304 23.18 11.83 -22.06
C GLY A 304 22.08 11.08 -22.81
N ILE A 305 22.33 9.86 -23.30
CA ILE A 305 21.35 9.08 -24.08
C ILE A 305 20.35 8.42 -23.13
N PHE A 306 20.87 7.71 -22.11
CA PHE A 306 20.11 7.02 -21.09
C PHE A 306 19.96 7.90 -19.85
N SER A 307 18.92 8.73 -19.84
CA SER A 307 18.51 9.52 -18.68
C SER A 307 17.39 8.83 -17.91
N GLY A 308 17.55 8.73 -16.59
CA GLY A 308 16.57 8.13 -15.68
C GLY A 308 16.57 6.59 -15.64
N PRO A 309 15.54 5.98 -15.03
CA PRO A 309 15.32 4.53 -15.07
C PRO A 309 14.93 4.05 -16.49
N SER A 310 14.94 2.74 -16.70
CA SER A 310 14.48 2.11 -17.96
C SER A 310 12.97 2.27 -18.16
N LEU A 311 12.22 2.20 -17.06
CA LEU A 311 10.77 2.32 -17.00
C LEU A 311 10.33 3.33 -15.92
N SER A 312 9.18 3.95 -16.12
CA SER A 312 8.42 4.63 -15.07
C SER A 312 7.03 4.00 -14.93
N LEU A 313 6.59 3.71 -13.71
CA LEU A 313 5.26 3.18 -13.41
C LEU A 313 4.48 4.23 -12.58
N ASP A 314 3.28 4.57 -13.03
CA ASP A 314 2.34 5.42 -12.30
C ASP A 314 1.06 4.62 -12.01
N LEU A 315 0.84 4.28 -10.75
CA LEU A 315 -0.27 3.46 -10.28
C LEU A 315 -1.28 4.33 -9.54
N GLN A 316 -2.46 4.54 -10.13
CA GLN A 316 -3.52 5.37 -9.55
C GLN A 316 -4.67 4.48 -9.06
N ILE A 317 -4.81 4.38 -7.74
CA ILE A 317 -5.83 3.58 -7.05
C ILE A 317 -6.96 4.53 -6.62
N ASP A 318 -8.16 4.35 -7.17
CA ASP A 318 -9.31 5.23 -6.95
C ASP A 318 -10.33 4.55 -6.00
N LEU A 319 -10.31 4.92 -4.71
CA LEU A 319 -11.17 4.36 -3.66
C LEU A 319 -12.29 5.33 -3.20
N ARG A 320 -12.57 6.38 -3.97
CA ARG A 320 -13.58 7.40 -3.62
C ARG A 320 -15.01 6.85 -3.60
N ASP A 321 -15.26 5.80 -4.38
CA ASP A 321 -16.48 4.97 -4.35
C ASP A 321 -16.02 3.51 -4.24
N SER A 322 -16.13 2.92 -3.05
CA SER A 322 -15.64 1.55 -2.77
C SER A 322 -16.39 0.47 -3.55
N MET A 323 -17.57 0.78 -4.11
CA MET A 323 -18.35 -0.15 -4.95
C MET A 323 -17.99 -0.08 -6.45
N ASN A 324 -17.22 0.94 -6.86
CA ASN A 324 -16.79 1.19 -8.23
C ASN A 324 -15.30 1.60 -8.24
N SER A 325 -14.51 1.00 -7.36
CA SER A 325 -13.08 1.23 -7.28
C SER A 325 -12.37 0.69 -8.51
N ARG A 326 -11.25 1.30 -8.87
CA ARG A 326 -10.46 0.93 -10.04
C ARG A 326 -8.99 1.28 -9.83
N VAL A 327 -8.12 0.53 -10.49
CA VAL A 327 -6.69 0.84 -10.56
C VAL A 327 -6.32 1.13 -12.00
N ASP A 328 -5.84 2.33 -12.27
CA ASP A 328 -5.21 2.72 -13.54
C ASP A 328 -3.69 2.56 -13.41
N LEU A 329 -3.03 2.06 -14.47
CA LEU A 329 -1.58 1.87 -14.54
C LEU A 329 -1.02 2.52 -15.80
N GLY A 330 -0.24 3.58 -15.62
CA GLY A 330 0.62 4.16 -16.64
C GLY A 330 2.00 3.47 -16.65
N ILE A 331 2.53 3.17 -17.84
CA ILE A 331 3.90 2.66 -18.03
C ILE A 331 4.62 3.55 -19.03
N GLY A 332 5.66 4.27 -18.59
CA GLY A 332 6.55 5.05 -19.45
C GLY A 332 7.80 4.25 -19.80
N ILE A 333 7.93 3.84 -21.05
CA ILE A 333 9.14 3.19 -21.57
C ILE A 333 10.14 4.28 -21.98
N HIS A 334 11.26 4.38 -21.25
CA HIS A 334 12.34 5.33 -21.53
C HIS A 334 13.45 4.70 -22.37
N HIS A 335 13.92 3.52 -21.96
CA HIS A 335 14.88 2.70 -22.72
C HIS A 335 14.78 1.24 -22.27
N LEU A 336 15.08 0.29 -23.16
CA LEU A 336 15.06 -1.15 -22.87
C LEU A 336 16.24 -1.85 -23.59
N SER A 337 16.78 -2.91 -22.98
CA SER A 337 17.77 -3.76 -23.66
C SER A 337 17.13 -4.50 -24.84
N ALA A 338 17.93 -4.86 -25.85
CA ALA A 338 17.43 -5.67 -26.95
C ALA A 338 16.91 -7.04 -26.47
N GLU A 339 17.50 -7.62 -25.43
CA GLU A 339 17.03 -8.85 -24.79
C GLU A 339 15.61 -8.68 -24.21
N THR A 340 15.33 -7.60 -23.46
CA THR A 340 13.98 -7.35 -22.95
C THR A 340 12.98 -7.09 -24.07
N LEU A 341 13.40 -6.44 -25.16
CA LEU A 341 12.55 -6.18 -26.32
C LEU A 341 12.19 -7.48 -27.07
N ASP A 342 13.14 -8.40 -27.30
CA ASP A 342 12.88 -9.73 -27.87
C ASP A 342 12.00 -10.60 -26.94
N GLN A 343 12.25 -10.56 -25.62
CA GLN A 343 11.36 -11.19 -24.64
C GLN A 343 9.93 -10.61 -24.68
N TRP A 344 9.79 -9.31 -24.98
CA TRP A 344 8.52 -8.63 -25.23
C TRP A 344 8.10 -8.68 -26.72
N GLY A 345 8.61 -9.65 -27.49
CA GLY A 345 8.18 -9.96 -28.86
C GLY A 345 8.57 -8.94 -29.93
N LEU A 346 9.25 -7.85 -29.57
CA LEU A 346 9.69 -6.79 -30.48
C LEU A 346 11.18 -6.97 -30.79
N ASN A 347 11.52 -7.95 -31.62
CA ASN A 347 12.89 -8.12 -32.08
C ASN A 347 13.27 -7.02 -33.09
N LEU A 348 14.21 -6.15 -32.69
CA LEU A 348 14.75 -5.06 -33.50
C LEU A 348 16.15 -5.37 -34.07
N GLU A 349 16.74 -6.50 -33.69
CA GLU A 349 18.02 -6.95 -34.25
C GLU A 349 17.80 -7.68 -35.57
N THR A 350 18.81 -7.66 -36.43
CA THR A 350 18.82 -8.37 -37.71
C THR A 350 20.20 -8.98 -37.93
N PRO A 351 20.39 -9.86 -38.94
CA PRO A 351 21.74 -10.35 -39.27
C PRO A 351 22.77 -9.25 -39.56
N THR A 352 22.33 -8.04 -39.89
CA THR A 352 23.17 -6.87 -40.16
C THR A 352 23.12 -5.77 -39.09
N ILE A 353 22.21 -5.80 -38.10
CA ILE A 353 22.05 -4.74 -37.08
C ILE A 353 22.02 -5.38 -35.68
N LYS A 354 22.93 -4.97 -34.79
CA LYS A 354 22.95 -5.36 -33.38
C LYS A 354 22.71 -4.15 -32.48
N LEU A 355 22.08 -4.36 -31.33
CA LEU A 355 21.63 -3.30 -30.42
C LEU A 355 21.88 -3.71 -28.96
N GLY A 356 22.61 -2.88 -28.19
CA GLY A 356 22.73 -3.09 -26.74
C GLY A 356 21.45 -2.68 -25.99
N SER A 357 21.02 -1.44 -26.22
CA SER A 357 19.85 -0.81 -25.59
C SER A 357 19.21 0.17 -26.57
N VAL A 358 17.88 0.23 -26.57
CA VAL A 358 17.08 1.05 -27.48
C VAL A 358 16.25 2.03 -26.67
N THR A 359 16.37 3.33 -26.97
CA THR A 359 15.61 4.38 -26.31
C THR A 359 14.19 4.52 -26.87
N SER A 360 13.35 5.31 -26.22
CA SER A 360 12.04 5.70 -26.73
C SER A 360 12.12 6.42 -28.09
N ASP A 361 13.18 7.19 -28.36
CA ASP A 361 13.50 7.72 -29.69
C ASP A 361 13.84 6.62 -30.69
N GLY A 362 14.63 5.62 -30.27
CA GLY A 362 14.92 4.42 -31.08
C GLY A 362 13.66 3.67 -31.49
N ILE A 363 12.79 3.33 -30.55
CA ILE A 363 11.52 2.63 -30.83
C ILE A 363 10.61 3.51 -31.74
N ARG A 364 10.61 4.84 -31.56
CA ARG A 364 9.90 5.77 -32.46
C ARG A 364 10.46 5.80 -33.88
N MET A 365 11.78 5.68 -34.04
CA MET A 365 12.47 5.55 -35.33
C MET A 365 12.09 4.25 -36.04
N PHE A 366 12.20 3.10 -35.35
CA PHE A 366 11.77 1.81 -35.91
C PHE A 366 10.29 1.84 -36.33
N HIS A 367 9.41 2.48 -35.55
CA HIS A 367 7.99 2.65 -35.87
C HIS A 367 7.68 3.62 -37.04
N SER A 368 8.59 4.50 -37.47
CA SER A 368 8.31 5.43 -38.59
C SER A 368 9.05 5.12 -39.88
N GLU A 369 10.22 4.49 -39.80
CA GLU A 369 11.10 4.29 -40.94
C GLU A 369 11.18 2.81 -41.40
N MET A 370 10.90 1.86 -40.50
CA MET A 370 11.02 0.41 -40.73
C MET A 370 9.64 -0.28 -40.75
N ASP A 371 9.53 -1.44 -41.39
CA ASP A 371 8.31 -2.27 -41.40
C ASP A 371 8.20 -3.11 -40.11
N VAL A 372 8.14 -2.42 -38.96
CA VAL A 372 8.19 -3.01 -37.61
C VAL A 372 6.87 -2.76 -36.85
N ASP A 373 6.23 -3.87 -36.47
CA ASP A 373 4.95 -3.89 -35.76
C ASP A 373 5.12 -3.70 -34.24
N VAL A 374 5.26 -2.44 -33.82
CA VAL A 374 5.45 -2.05 -32.41
C VAL A 374 4.22 -2.30 -31.53
N ASP A 375 3.03 -2.56 -32.10
CA ASP A 375 1.84 -2.99 -31.35
C ASP A 375 2.04 -4.36 -30.68
N GLN A 376 3.00 -5.19 -31.13
CA GLN A 376 3.26 -6.51 -30.53
C GLN A 376 3.68 -6.43 -29.06
N ILE A 377 4.35 -5.34 -28.64
CA ILE A 377 4.72 -5.07 -27.25
C ILE A 377 3.49 -5.06 -26.31
N LEU A 378 2.31 -4.71 -26.82
CA LEU A 378 1.07 -4.66 -26.04
C LEU A 378 0.56 -6.06 -25.66
N SER A 379 0.98 -7.10 -26.39
CA SER A 379 0.51 -8.48 -26.25
C SER A 379 1.41 -9.36 -25.38
N SER A 380 2.61 -8.88 -25.05
CA SER A 380 3.75 -9.62 -24.53
C SER A 380 4.31 -9.07 -23.21
N LEU A 381 4.09 -7.77 -22.94
CA LEU A 381 4.45 -7.15 -21.66
C LEU A 381 3.80 -7.94 -20.50
N PRO A 382 4.53 -8.29 -19.43
CA PRO A 382 4.08 -9.24 -18.39
C PRO A 382 3.04 -8.66 -17.41
N ILE A 383 1.95 -8.12 -17.95
CA ILE A 383 0.80 -7.52 -17.26
C ILE A 383 0.13 -8.49 -16.29
N ASP A 384 0.05 -9.77 -16.64
CA ASP A 384 -0.43 -10.83 -15.75
C ASP A 384 0.46 -10.96 -14.50
N SER A 385 1.79 -10.91 -14.66
CA SER A 385 2.73 -10.98 -13.52
C SER A 385 2.75 -9.71 -12.68
N LEU A 386 2.50 -8.54 -13.29
CA LEU A 386 2.31 -7.28 -12.57
C LEU A 386 1.02 -7.33 -11.76
N SER A 387 -0.10 -7.73 -12.37
CA SER A 387 -1.40 -7.98 -11.70
C SER A 387 -1.24 -8.89 -10.48
N ASP A 388 -0.51 -10.00 -10.65
CA ASP A 388 -0.18 -10.97 -9.61
C ASP A 388 0.64 -10.36 -8.45
N SER A 389 1.60 -9.47 -8.74
CA SER A 389 2.45 -8.83 -7.72
C SER A 389 1.71 -7.71 -6.98
N PHE A 390 1.06 -6.81 -7.72
CA PHE A 390 0.21 -5.75 -7.15
C PHE A 390 -0.87 -6.34 -6.24
N SER A 391 -1.52 -7.44 -6.64
CA SER A 391 -2.56 -8.07 -5.81
C SER A 391 -2.03 -8.62 -4.48
N ARG A 392 -0.83 -9.21 -4.47
CA ARG A 392 -0.19 -9.76 -3.25
C ARG A 392 0.21 -8.66 -2.27
N SER A 393 0.80 -7.60 -2.79
CA SER A 393 1.43 -6.55 -1.99
C SER A 393 0.43 -5.48 -1.54
N LEU A 394 -0.62 -5.21 -2.31
CA LEU A 394 -1.73 -4.30 -1.93
C LEU A 394 -2.88 -4.99 -1.20
N GLY A 395 -2.98 -6.33 -1.28
CA GLY A 395 -4.02 -7.11 -0.58
C GLY A 395 -5.42 -7.05 -1.21
N VAL A 396 -5.56 -6.50 -2.42
CA VAL A 396 -6.81 -6.40 -3.19
C VAL A 396 -6.68 -7.12 -4.53
N ASP A 397 -7.78 -7.56 -5.14
CA ASP A 397 -7.75 -8.29 -6.42
C ASP A 397 -7.55 -7.32 -7.60
N VAL A 398 -6.33 -7.28 -8.16
CA VAL A 398 -5.92 -6.37 -9.24
C VAL A 398 -5.69 -7.16 -10.53
N ALA A 399 -6.67 -7.14 -11.42
CA ALA A 399 -6.58 -7.74 -12.75
C ALA A 399 -6.58 -6.67 -13.86
N PHE A 400 -5.40 -6.37 -14.41
CA PHE A 400 -5.25 -5.39 -15.49
C PHE A 400 -5.73 -5.92 -16.84
N GLN A 401 -6.23 -5.02 -17.69
CA GLN A 401 -6.57 -5.33 -19.07
C GLN A 401 -5.33 -5.28 -19.98
N THR A 402 -5.45 -5.78 -21.22
CA THR A 402 -4.39 -5.62 -22.24
C THR A 402 -4.08 -4.13 -22.42
N PRO A 403 -2.80 -3.71 -22.32
CA PRO A 403 -2.41 -2.31 -22.37
C PRO A 403 -2.63 -1.70 -23.76
N SER A 404 -2.67 -0.38 -23.81
CA SER A 404 -2.78 0.42 -25.04
C SER A 404 -1.80 1.58 -25.00
N PHE A 405 -1.34 2.06 -26.16
CA PHE A 405 -0.62 3.33 -26.22
C PHE A 405 -1.55 4.48 -25.81
N SER A 406 -1.10 5.31 -24.85
CA SER A 406 -1.87 6.47 -24.41
C SER A 406 -1.74 7.64 -25.39
N SER A 407 -2.61 8.64 -25.26
CA SER A 407 -2.62 9.79 -26.17
C SER A 407 -1.33 10.60 -26.07
N THR A 408 -0.59 10.69 -27.18
CA THR A 408 0.64 11.48 -27.28
C THR A 408 0.40 12.94 -26.88
N ASN A 409 1.30 13.49 -26.07
CA ASN A 409 1.13 14.81 -25.44
C ASN A 409 2.42 15.66 -25.59
N HIS A 410 2.86 16.36 -24.53
CA HIS A 410 4.13 17.13 -24.52
C HIS A 410 5.22 16.52 -23.64
N SER A 411 4.93 15.42 -22.92
CA SER A 411 5.90 14.64 -22.15
C SER A 411 6.29 13.32 -22.82
N GLY A 412 5.48 12.78 -23.74
CA GLY A 412 5.83 11.56 -24.47
C GLY A 412 4.73 11.01 -25.39
N GLY A 413 4.90 9.73 -25.74
CA GLY A 413 3.99 8.95 -26.60
C GLY A 413 4.68 8.30 -27.80
N ILE A 414 4.02 7.31 -28.40
CA ILE A 414 4.49 6.57 -29.59
C ILE A 414 4.45 7.39 -30.90
N MET A 415 3.63 8.45 -30.93
CA MET A 415 3.55 9.41 -32.04
C MET A 415 4.15 10.78 -31.66
N PHE A 416 5.03 10.83 -30.66
CA PHE A 416 5.67 12.07 -30.21
C PHE A 416 6.46 12.73 -31.35
N LEU A 417 6.49 14.06 -31.34
CA LEU A 417 7.14 14.89 -32.35
C LEU A 417 7.97 15.96 -31.67
N HIS A 418 9.27 15.96 -31.93
CA HIS A 418 10.20 16.93 -31.34
C HIS A 418 9.96 18.31 -31.93
N ARG A 419 10.09 19.33 -31.08
CA ARG A 419 9.92 20.74 -31.45
C ARG A 419 11.29 21.38 -31.74
N PRO A 420 11.50 21.95 -32.94
CA PRO A 420 12.74 22.65 -33.28
C PRO A 420 13.17 23.69 -32.25
N GLY A 421 14.37 23.53 -31.70
CA GLY A 421 14.98 24.41 -30.71
C GLY A 421 14.38 24.35 -29.30
N GLU A 422 13.43 23.45 -29.02
CA GLU A 422 12.84 23.26 -27.68
C GLU A 422 13.07 21.83 -27.15
N THR A 423 12.83 20.80 -27.95
CA THR A 423 13.02 19.38 -27.54
C THR A 423 13.97 18.60 -28.45
N CYS A 424 14.50 19.25 -29.49
CA CYS A 424 15.60 18.79 -30.33
C CYS A 424 16.26 20.01 -30.98
N GLU A 425 17.56 19.97 -31.27
CA GLU A 425 18.29 21.08 -31.90
C GLU A 425 18.01 21.24 -33.41
N GLU A 426 17.42 20.22 -34.04
CA GLU A 426 17.13 20.22 -35.48
C GLU A 426 16.10 21.27 -35.89
N GLU A 427 16.25 21.85 -37.09
CA GLU A 427 15.33 22.89 -37.62
C GLU A 427 13.94 22.36 -38.01
N VAL A 428 13.77 21.03 -38.07
CA VAL A 428 12.57 20.32 -38.54
C VAL A 428 12.06 19.37 -37.45
N SER A 429 10.74 19.20 -37.39
CA SER A 429 10.08 18.32 -36.42
C SER A 429 10.10 16.86 -36.90
N TYR A 430 10.74 15.99 -36.12
CA TYR A 430 10.84 14.54 -36.35
C TYR A 430 10.34 13.76 -35.13
N ARG A 431 10.11 12.44 -35.28
CA ARG A 431 9.72 11.56 -34.16
C ARG A 431 10.87 11.18 -33.21
N TYR A 432 12.10 11.39 -33.65
CA TYR A 432 13.34 11.09 -32.93
C TYR A 432 14.39 12.15 -33.28
N CYS A 433 15.26 12.49 -32.34
CA CYS A 433 16.22 13.58 -32.47
C CYS A 433 17.61 13.10 -32.92
N LEU A 434 18.25 13.84 -33.83
CA LEU A 434 19.66 13.68 -34.22
C LEU A 434 20.49 14.97 -34.00
N GLY A 435 20.11 15.77 -33.01
CA GLY A 435 20.80 17.00 -32.62
C GLY A 435 22.21 16.74 -32.03
N THR A 436 23.03 17.77 -31.91
CA THR A 436 24.35 17.65 -31.24
C THR A 436 24.23 17.52 -29.72
N THR A 437 23.10 17.94 -29.15
CA THR A 437 22.65 17.53 -27.82
C THR A 437 21.29 16.82 -27.90
N GLY A 438 21.08 15.83 -27.02
CA GLY A 438 19.82 15.07 -26.94
C GLY A 438 19.54 14.08 -28.08
N SER A 439 20.55 13.73 -28.90
CA SER A 439 20.42 12.70 -29.93
C SER A 439 19.89 11.39 -29.34
N MET A 440 18.87 10.81 -29.97
CA MET A 440 18.23 9.54 -29.61
C MET A 440 17.89 9.37 -28.12
N SER A 441 17.53 10.45 -27.41
CA SER A 441 17.43 10.44 -25.94
C SER A 441 16.21 9.70 -25.37
N SER A 442 16.38 9.04 -24.22
CA SER A 442 15.30 8.42 -23.44
C SER A 442 14.35 9.40 -22.72
N THR A 443 14.60 10.71 -22.84
CA THR A 443 13.91 11.77 -22.05
C THR A 443 12.39 11.78 -22.22
N TYR A 444 11.88 11.49 -23.42
CA TYR A 444 10.45 11.51 -23.74
C TYR A 444 9.92 10.07 -23.88
N PRO A 445 9.34 9.45 -22.84
CA PRO A 445 8.98 8.04 -22.88
C PRO A 445 7.89 7.70 -23.91
N ILE A 446 7.82 6.44 -24.31
CA ILE A 446 6.64 5.86 -24.95
C ILE A 446 5.68 5.46 -23.84
N THR A 447 4.49 6.07 -23.81
CA THR A 447 3.53 5.92 -22.72
C THR A 447 2.44 4.91 -23.07
N LEU A 448 2.34 3.87 -22.25
CA LEU A 448 1.26 2.89 -22.22
C LEU A 448 0.30 3.19 -21.08
N GLN A 449 -0.93 2.69 -21.21
CA GLN A 449 -1.96 2.71 -20.17
C GLN A 449 -2.67 1.35 -20.13
N SER A 450 -2.96 0.86 -18.91
CA SER A 450 -3.94 -0.18 -18.62
C SER A 450 -4.82 0.25 -17.44
N SER A 451 -5.94 -0.43 -17.26
CA SER A 451 -6.86 -0.22 -16.14
C SER A 451 -7.52 -1.54 -15.75
N THR A 452 -7.87 -1.71 -14.48
CA THR A 452 -8.73 -2.82 -14.05
C THR A 452 -10.16 -2.67 -14.57
N VAL A 453 -10.96 -3.73 -14.52
CA VAL A 453 -12.42 -3.59 -14.50
C VAL A 453 -12.81 -2.96 -13.14
N PRO A 454 -13.79 -2.03 -13.07
CA PRO A 454 -14.26 -1.53 -11.78
C PRO A 454 -14.81 -2.65 -10.90
N SER A 455 -14.42 -2.67 -9.64
CA SER A 455 -14.74 -3.71 -8.66
C SER A 455 -14.99 -3.13 -7.27
N GLU A 456 -15.41 -3.97 -6.33
CA GLU A 456 -15.41 -3.59 -4.92
C GLU A 456 -13.97 -3.64 -4.39
N MET A 457 -13.47 -2.55 -3.80
CA MET A 457 -12.18 -2.50 -3.10
C MET A 457 -12.35 -1.70 -1.81
N GLN A 458 -11.96 -2.30 -0.68
CA GLN A 458 -12.12 -1.72 0.64
C GLN A 458 -10.81 -1.09 1.11
N ILE A 459 -10.84 0.14 1.63
CA ILE A 459 -9.63 0.82 2.13
C ILE A 459 -9.08 0.10 3.37
N SER A 460 -9.92 -0.58 4.16
CA SER A 460 -9.49 -1.42 5.30
C SER A 460 -8.39 -2.42 4.95
N SER A 461 -8.51 -3.10 3.80
CA SER A 461 -7.56 -4.13 3.35
C SER A 461 -6.22 -3.53 2.93
N LEU A 462 -6.24 -2.36 2.28
CA LEU A 462 -5.02 -1.66 1.87
C LEU A 462 -4.33 -1.00 3.07
N LEU A 463 -5.10 -0.43 4.00
CA LEU A 463 -4.55 0.13 5.24
C LEU A 463 -3.94 -0.95 6.13
N ALA A 464 -4.58 -2.12 6.24
CA ALA A 464 -4.01 -3.30 6.90
C ALA A 464 -2.65 -3.69 6.29
N LYS A 465 -2.50 -3.57 4.97
CA LYS A 465 -1.23 -3.82 4.29
C LYS A 465 -0.18 -2.76 4.59
N LEU A 466 -0.51 -1.47 4.52
CA LEU A 466 0.42 -0.39 4.89
C LEU A 466 0.89 -0.51 6.35
N ILE A 467 -0.01 -0.89 7.27
CA ILE A 467 0.31 -1.12 8.69
C ILE A 467 1.19 -2.37 8.89
N GLN A 468 1.07 -3.41 8.07
CA GLN A 468 2.01 -4.55 8.07
C GLN A 468 3.43 -4.17 7.62
N TYR A 469 3.59 -3.05 6.90
CA TYR A 469 4.89 -2.44 6.59
C TYR A 469 5.26 -1.28 7.55
N SER A 470 4.51 -1.08 8.64
CA SER A 470 4.86 -0.16 9.72
C SER A 470 5.52 -0.88 10.90
N GLY A 471 6.39 -0.18 11.64
CA GLY A 471 7.01 -0.71 12.86
C GLY A 471 6.21 -0.40 14.12
N GLY A 472 6.25 -1.31 15.10
CA GLY A 472 5.64 -1.10 16.42
C GLY A 472 4.29 -1.78 16.61
N ASP A 473 3.65 -1.53 17.74
CA ASP A 473 2.54 -2.34 18.28
C ASP A 473 1.27 -2.30 17.40
N ALA A 474 1.09 -1.21 16.64
CA ALA A 474 0.01 -1.07 15.64
C ALA A 474 0.02 -2.18 14.57
N SER A 475 1.19 -2.74 14.25
CA SER A 475 1.34 -3.87 13.30
C SER A 475 0.62 -5.16 13.74
N THR A 476 0.18 -5.25 15.00
CA THR A 476 -0.56 -6.40 15.54
C THR A 476 -2.09 -6.33 15.32
N ILE A 477 -2.61 -5.22 14.78
CA ILE A 477 -4.05 -5.00 14.63
C ILE A 477 -4.58 -5.64 13.34
N ASP A 478 -5.39 -6.68 13.47
CA ASP A 478 -6.06 -7.34 12.34
C ASP A 478 -7.29 -6.55 11.86
N LEU A 479 -7.05 -5.53 11.05
CA LEU A 479 -8.11 -4.73 10.41
C LEU A 479 -8.97 -5.53 9.40
N SER A 480 -8.65 -6.78 9.06
CA SER A 480 -9.46 -7.57 8.12
C SER A 480 -10.84 -7.97 8.67
N GLN A 481 -11.06 -7.75 9.98
CA GLN A 481 -12.32 -8.00 10.68
C GLN A 481 -13.27 -6.78 10.65
N MET A 482 -12.78 -5.61 10.19
CA MET A 482 -13.54 -4.35 10.11
C MET A 482 -13.94 -4.04 8.67
N ASP A 483 -15.19 -3.61 8.47
CA ASP A 483 -15.61 -3.01 7.20
C ASP A 483 -15.27 -1.52 7.12
N ASP A 484 -15.34 -0.93 5.93
CA ASP A 484 -15.04 0.49 5.72
C ASP A 484 -16.00 1.44 6.49
N GLU A 485 -17.20 1.00 6.88
CA GLU A 485 -18.15 1.80 7.66
C GLU A 485 -17.84 1.75 9.17
N ASP A 486 -17.36 0.60 9.65
CA ASP A 486 -16.73 0.46 10.96
C ASP A 486 -15.47 1.33 11.07
N LEU A 487 -14.57 1.26 10.09
CA LEU A 487 -13.34 2.07 10.04
C LEU A 487 -13.64 3.58 9.93
N ALA A 488 -14.65 3.98 9.14
CA ALA A 488 -15.13 5.35 9.09
C ALA A 488 -15.68 5.84 10.44
N THR A 489 -16.30 4.94 11.23
CA THR A 489 -16.77 5.26 12.57
C THR A 489 -15.59 5.49 13.52
N LEU A 490 -14.56 4.64 13.47
CA LEU A 490 -13.36 4.79 14.31
C LEU A 490 -12.60 6.09 13.98
N MET A 491 -12.43 6.40 12.70
CA MET A 491 -11.74 7.62 12.24
C MET A 491 -12.48 8.92 12.57
N SER A 492 -13.74 8.88 13.05
CA SER A 492 -14.41 10.08 13.55
C SER A 492 -13.88 10.53 14.92
N PHE A 493 -13.13 9.71 15.64
CA PHE A 493 -12.54 10.06 16.94
C PHE A 493 -11.07 9.65 17.08
N LEU A 494 -10.56 8.78 16.21
CA LEU A 494 -9.12 8.49 16.09
C LEU A 494 -8.42 9.41 15.07
N ARG A 495 -7.17 9.73 15.39
CA ARG A 495 -6.12 10.09 14.43
C ARG A 495 -4.99 9.06 14.59
N ALA A 496 -4.45 8.58 13.48
CA ALA A 496 -3.32 7.66 13.46
C ALA A 496 -2.17 8.26 12.65
N GLU A 497 -0.99 8.35 13.25
CA GLU A 497 0.29 8.70 12.65
C GLU A 497 1.20 7.46 12.70
N PHE A 498 1.70 7.00 11.55
CA PHE A 498 2.54 5.81 11.47
C PHE A 498 3.60 5.92 10.37
N GLU A 499 4.82 5.45 10.68
CA GLU A 499 5.96 5.40 9.75
C GLU A 499 5.87 4.12 8.91
N VAL A 500 5.64 4.25 7.59
CA VAL A 500 5.59 3.11 6.65
C VAL A 500 6.95 2.90 5.99
N ASP A 501 7.47 1.68 6.06
CA ASP A 501 8.61 1.24 5.27
C ASP A 501 8.24 1.14 3.79
N MET A 502 8.78 2.08 3.02
CA MET A 502 8.58 2.22 1.58
C MET A 502 9.22 1.07 0.76
N ASN A 503 9.85 0.08 1.41
CA ASN A 503 10.24 -1.19 0.80
C ASN A 503 9.06 -1.97 0.20
N PHE A 504 7.81 -1.75 0.65
CA PHE A 504 6.62 -2.36 0.03
C PHE A 504 6.51 -2.08 -1.48
N ILE A 505 7.09 -0.96 -1.95
CA ILE A 505 7.13 -0.57 -3.36
C ILE A 505 8.06 -1.48 -4.17
N GLY A 506 9.10 -2.04 -3.55
CA GLY A 506 9.96 -3.06 -4.16
C GLY A 506 9.20 -4.37 -4.41
N ASP A 507 8.33 -4.77 -3.48
CA ASP A 507 7.49 -5.97 -3.61
C ASP A 507 6.38 -5.84 -4.68
N LEU A 508 6.22 -4.67 -5.32
CA LEU A 508 5.30 -4.48 -6.45
C LEU A 508 5.86 -5.00 -7.77
N LEU A 509 7.17 -5.29 -7.86
CA LEU A 509 7.82 -5.75 -9.08
C LEU A 509 8.08 -7.27 -9.11
N PRO A 510 7.83 -7.94 -10.25
CA PRO A 510 8.41 -9.24 -10.54
C PRO A 510 9.95 -9.20 -10.52
N ALA A 511 10.59 -10.28 -10.06
CA ALA A 511 12.04 -10.31 -9.85
C ALA A 511 12.89 -10.10 -11.12
N ASP A 512 12.32 -10.41 -12.30
CA ASP A 512 12.97 -10.26 -13.61
C ASP A 512 12.50 -8.99 -14.37
N PHE A 513 11.85 -8.03 -13.69
CA PHE A 513 11.35 -6.80 -14.31
C PHE A 513 12.46 -5.73 -14.46
N PRO A 514 12.47 -4.94 -15.56
CA PRO A 514 13.49 -3.89 -15.75
C PRO A 514 13.46 -2.81 -14.68
N ALA A 515 14.61 -2.14 -14.47
CA ALA A 515 14.75 -1.09 -13.46
C ALA A 515 13.74 0.05 -13.66
N SER A 516 12.81 0.21 -12.72
CA SER A 516 11.73 1.19 -12.79
C SER A 516 11.68 2.14 -11.60
N GLU A 517 11.36 3.40 -11.86
CA GLU A 517 10.78 4.29 -10.85
C GLU A 517 9.28 3.98 -10.71
N ILE A 518 8.76 3.97 -9.49
CA ILE A 518 7.35 3.68 -9.21
C ILE A 518 6.76 4.82 -8.39
N THR A 519 5.63 5.35 -8.87
CA THR A 519 4.73 6.21 -8.12
C THR A 519 3.42 5.46 -7.86
N VAL A 520 2.93 5.49 -6.62
CA VAL A 520 1.64 4.95 -6.21
C VAL A 520 0.82 6.09 -5.61
N THR A 521 -0.29 6.44 -6.25
CA THR A 521 -1.24 7.46 -5.77
C THR A 521 -2.55 6.79 -5.41
N ILE A 522 -3.00 6.97 -4.17
CA ILE A 522 -4.22 6.36 -3.61
C ILE A 522 -5.19 7.48 -3.27
N HIS A 523 -6.29 7.60 -4.01
CA HIS A 523 -7.36 8.55 -3.71
C HIS A 523 -8.27 8.01 -2.61
N LEU A 524 -8.40 8.75 -1.52
CA LEU A 524 -9.10 8.31 -0.31
C LEU A 524 -10.64 8.46 -0.44
N PRO A 525 -11.43 7.67 0.31
CA PRO A 525 -12.87 7.88 0.45
C PRO A 525 -13.22 9.25 1.06
N GLU A 526 -14.41 9.79 0.76
CA GLU A 526 -14.86 11.11 1.30
C GLU A 526 -14.85 11.21 2.84
N TRP A 527 -14.84 10.09 3.57
CA TRP A 527 -14.81 10.04 5.02
C TRP A 527 -13.40 10.09 5.64
N LEU A 528 -12.34 10.01 4.83
CA LEU A 528 -10.95 9.89 5.28
C LEU A 528 -10.05 10.99 4.68
N GLN A 529 -9.13 11.53 5.47
CA GLN A 529 -8.18 12.56 5.05
C GLN A 529 -6.78 12.29 5.61
N SER A 530 -5.76 12.80 4.90
CA SER A 530 -4.38 12.88 5.38
C SER A 530 -3.94 14.34 5.56
N SER A 531 -2.91 14.59 6.38
CA SER A 531 -2.38 15.95 6.63
C SER A 531 -1.36 16.45 5.60
N GLY A 532 -1.15 15.67 4.51
CA GLY A 532 -0.28 16.04 3.39
C GLY A 532 -0.74 17.28 2.60
N THR A 533 -0.03 17.59 1.50
CA THR A 533 -0.36 18.74 0.62
C THR A 533 -1.72 18.60 -0.06
N ASP A 534 -2.12 17.36 -0.31
CA ASP A 534 -3.39 16.98 -0.93
C ASP A 534 -4.11 16.06 0.07
N THR A 535 -5.13 16.59 0.75
CA THR A 535 -5.81 15.92 1.86
C THR A 535 -6.51 14.62 1.46
N ASP A 536 -6.85 14.51 0.18
CA ASP A 536 -7.74 13.49 -0.37
C ASP A 536 -6.96 12.34 -1.06
N SER A 537 -5.62 12.31 -0.92
CA SER A 537 -4.80 11.25 -1.52
C SER A 537 -3.45 11.01 -0.83
N LEU A 538 -3.06 9.74 -0.73
CA LEU A 538 -1.71 9.32 -0.34
C LEU A 538 -0.85 9.09 -1.59
N ALA A 539 0.28 9.77 -1.72
CA ALA A 539 1.16 9.67 -2.88
C ALA A 539 2.58 9.23 -2.47
N PHE A 540 3.00 8.05 -2.92
CA PHE A 540 4.27 7.40 -2.62
C PHE A 540 5.13 7.31 -3.89
N SER A 541 6.45 7.49 -3.77
CA SER A 541 7.39 7.44 -4.89
C SER A 541 8.71 6.79 -4.47
N SER A 542 9.25 5.87 -5.28
CA SER A 542 10.53 5.21 -5.03
C SER A 542 11.36 5.01 -6.31
N ILE A 543 12.67 5.22 -6.19
CA ILE A 543 13.66 5.05 -7.26
C ILE A 543 14.67 4.00 -6.82
N ASN A 544 14.88 2.96 -7.64
CA ASN A 544 15.88 1.90 -7.42
C ASN A 544 15.79 1.19 -6.05
N GLY A 545 14.59 1.08 -5.47
CA GLY A 545 14.33 0.37 -4.22
C GLY A 545 15.05 0.93 -2.97
N HIS A 546 15.68 2.10 -3.06
CA HIS A 546 16.35 2.73 -1.93
C HIS A 546 15.38 3.68 -1.24
N SER A 547 14.69 3.14 -0.24
CA SER A 547 13.58 3.78 0.44
C SER A 547 14.03 4.44 1.75
N THR A 548 13.53 5.65 2.01
CA THR A 548 13.35 6.14 3.38
C THR A 548 11.90 5.86 3.76
N ALA A 549 11.67 5.32 4.96
CA ALA A 549 10.34 5.23 5.50
C ALA A 549 9.68 6.62 5.61
N ARG A 550 8.35 6.65 5.67
CA ARG A 550 7.58 7.89 5.55
C ARG A 550 6.42 7.92 6.52
N ASP A 551 6.35 9.01 7.27
CA ASP A 551 5.25 9.33 8.17
C ASP A 551 3.95 9.52 7.38
N ILE A 552 2.89 8.83 7.81
CA ILE A 552 1.53 8.99 7.31
C ILE A 552 0.62 9.33 8.49
N GLU A 553 0.10 10.55 8.52
CA GLU A 553 -1.02 10.93 9.39
C GLU A 553 -2.34 10.73 8.62
N ILE A 554 -3.30 10.06 9.27
CA ILE A 554 -4.65 9.78 8.77
C ILE A 554 -5.68 10.18 9.85
N THR A 555 -6.76 10.83 9.44
CA THR A 555 -7.87 11.24 10.31
C THR A 555 -9.19 11.27 9.53
N GLY A 556 -10.34 11.14 10.21
CA GLY A 556 -11.64 11.23 9.56
C GLY A 556 -11.97 12.66 9.11
N SER A 557 -12.57 12.82 7.93
CA SER A 557 -12.96 14.12 7.37
C SER A 557 -14.09 14.83 8.14
N ARG A 558 -14.72 14.12 9.08
CA ARG A 558 -15.82 14.58 9.93
C ARG A 558 -15.58 14.11 11.37
N PRO A 559 -14.66 14.74 12.12
CA PRO A 559 -14.43 14.40 13.51
C PRO A 559 -15.68 14.69 14.36
N PHE A 560 -15.89 13.89 15.40
CA PHE A 560 -17.02 14.00 16.31
C PHE A 560 -16.87 15.22 17.25
N ASP A 561 -17.86 16.12 17.23
CA ASP A 561 -17.89 17.29 18.10
C ASP A 561 -18.40 16.94 19.51
N TRP A 562 -17.49 16.42 20.33
CA TRP A 562 -17.72 16.17 21.75
C TRP A 562 -17.84 17.47 22.59
N MET A 563 -17.56 18.65 22.04
CA MET A 563 -17.49 19.91 22.79
C MET A 563 -18.85 20.61 22.95
N HIS A 564 -19.90 19.83 23.20
CA HIS A 564 -21.26 20.30 23.46
C HIS A 564 -21.77 19.87 24.85
N SER A 565 -22.85 20.51 25.30
CA SER A 565 -23.53 20.24 26.58
C SER A 565 -24.74 19.33 26.42
N ILE A 566 -24.92 18.37 27.32
CA ILE A 566 -26.09 17.48 27.38
C ILE A 566 -26.87 17.76 28.67
N CYS A 567 -28.19 17.93 28.56
CA CYS A 567 -29.12 18.18 29.65
C CYS A 567 -30.25 17.14 29.59
N ARG A 568 -30.86 16.78 30.73
CA ARG A 568 -31.85 15.69 30.75
C ARG A 568 -33.26 16.09 30.29
N THR A 569 -33.60 17.38 30.35
CA THR A 569 -34.93 17.93 30.06
C THR A 569 -34.92 19.35 29.48
N SER A 570 -33.86 20.15 29.69
CA SER A 570 -33.77 21.52 29.19
C SER A 570 -33.41 21.58 27.70
N ASP A 571 -34.27 22.24 26.92
CA ASP A 571 -34.08 22.58 25.50
C ASP A 571 -34.31 24.10 25.32
N PRO A 572 -33.30 24.88 24.90
CA PRO A 572 -31.91 24.48 24.67
C PRO A 572 -31.18 24.13 25.97
N CYS A 573 -30.15 23.28 25.86
CA CYS A 573 -29.22 22.99 26.95
C CYS A 573 -28.12 24.06 27.01
N GLU A 574 -27.95 24.71 28.17
CA GLU A 574 -26.89 25.69 28.46
C GLU A 574 -26.02 25.23 29.65
N GLU A 575 -24.78 25.70 29.80
CA GLU A 575 -23.89 25.30 30.92
C GLU A 575 -24.44 25.64 32.32
N ASP A 576 -25.30 26.66 32.45
CA ASP A 576 -25.96 27.04 33.70
C ASP A 576 -27.27 26.24 33.97
N SER A 577 -27.59 25.23 33.16
CA SER A 577 -28.83 24.43 33.31
C SER A 577 -28.83 23.59 34.59
N ILE A 578 -29.98 23.55 35.26
CA ILE A 578 -30.14 22.86 36.55
C ILE A 578 -30.07 21.32 36.44
N ASP A 579 -30.30 20.81 35.24
CA ASP A 579 -30.34 19.41 34.83
C ASP A 579 -29.22 19.04 33.84
N LEU A 580 -28.13 19.83 33.84
CA LEU A 580 -26.90 19.54 33.10
C LEU A 580 -26.33 18.17 33.50
N VAL A 581 -26.08 17.34 32.50
CA VAL A 581 -25.49 16.01 32.60
C VAL A 581 -24.03 16.03 32.17
N CYS A 582 -23.76 16.57 30.97
CA CYS A 582 -22.42 16.68 30.40
C CYS A 582 -22.07 18.14 30.09
N ALA A 583 -20.88 18.59 30.50
CA ALA A 583 -20.33 19.88 30.11
C ALA A 583 -19.49 19.77 28.81
N PRO A 584 -19.38 20.83 27.99
CA PRO A 584 -18.62 20.80 26.73
C PRO A 584 -17.09 20.68 26.94
N THR A 585 -16.62 20.87 28.18
CA THR A 585 -15.21 20.68 28.56
C THR A 585 -14.93 19.32 29.21
N GLN A 586 -15.96 18.49 29.38
CA GLN A 586 -15.86 17.19 30.05
C GLN A 586 -15.65 16.06 29.03
N LYS A 587 -14.41 15.55 28.96
CA LYS A 587 -14.05 14.39 28.12
C LYS A 587 -14.85 13.13 28.53
N THR A 588 -14.73 12.70 29.79
CA THR A 588 -15.47 11.55 30.35
C THR A 588 -16.77 12.02 30.98
N CYS A 589 -17.90 11.83 30.28
CA CYS A 589 -19.23 12.10 30.79
C CYS A 589 -20.00 10.81 31.11
N VAL A 590 -20.34 10.68 32.39
CA VAL A 590 -21.11 9.60 32.97
C VAL A 590 -22.09 10.24 33.97
N SER A 591 -23.27 9.64 34.11
CA SER A 591 -24.34 10.06 35.02
C SER A 591 -24.90 8.88 35.80
N PHE A 592 -25.57 9.15 36.92
CA PHE A 592 -26.28 8.14 37.69
C PHE A 592 -27.75 8.52 37.85
N LEU A 593 -28.66 7.65 37.44
CA LEU A 593 -30.09 7.72 37.77
C LEU A 593 -30.37 6.73 38.90
N VAL A 594 -30.71 7.22 40.09
CA VAL A 594 -30.95 6.43 41.30
C VAL A 594 -32.42 6.54 41.69
N GLN A 595 -33.22 5.53 41.40
CA GLN A 595 -34.62 5.46 41.81
C GLN A 595 -34.79 4.54 43.02
N VAL A 596 -35.38 5.05 44.10
CA VAL A 596 -35.61 4.35 45.37
C VAL A 596 -37.10 4.34 45.68
N ASP A 597 -37.72 3.16 45.63
CA ASP A 597 -39.10 2.94 46.07
C ASP A 597 -39.11 2.46 47.53
N ILE A 598 -39.51 3.35 48.45
CA ILE A 598 -39.70 3.00 49.86
C ILE A 598 -41.09 2.39 50.02
N SER A 599 -41.13 1.06 50.07
CA SER A 599 -42.37 0.27 50.14
C SER A 599 -43.03 0.33 51.53
N ARG A 600 -42.24 0.36 52.61
CA ARG A 600 -42.73 0.49 53.99
C ARG A 600 -41.66 1.07 54.92
N VAL A 601 -42.10 1.78 55.95
CA VAL A 601 -41.32 2.07 57.16
C VAL A 601 -42.01 1.43 58.37
N SER A 602 -41.23 0.99 59.37
CA SER A 602 -41.70 0.41 60.64
C SER A 602 -40.90 0.98 61.82
N ILE A 603 -41.52 1.16 62.99
CA ILE A 603 -40.84 1.70 64.18
C ILE A 603 -40.95 0.70 65.34
N HIS A 604 -39.82 0.17 65.77
CA HIS A 604 -39.76 -0.85 66.81
C HIS A 604 -39.49 -0.20 68.18
N GLU A 605 -40.55 0.31 68.82
CA GLU A 605 -40.48 1.06 70.08
C GLU A 605 -39.71 0.35 71.20
N LEU A 606 -39.78 -0.99 71.27
CA LEU A 606 -39.13 -1.80 72.31
C LEU A 606 -37.62 -1.98 72.10
N THR A 607 -37.14 -1.93 70.86
CA THR A 607 -35.71 -1.97 70.52
C THR A 607 -35.13 -0.58 70.29
N GLY A 608 -35.96 0.44 70.07
CA GLY A 608 -35.48 1.78 69.72
C GLY A 608 -34.81 1.81 68.34
N SER A 609 -35.33 1.02 67.40
CA SER A 609 -34.88 0.96 66.01
C SER A 609 -36.01 1.29 65.03
N VAL A 610 -35.64 1.72 63.83
CA VAL A 610 -36.53 1.96 62.68
C VAL A 610 -36.11 1.01 61.57
N SER A 611 -37.04 0.42 60.82
CA SER A 611 -36.71 -0.30 59.59
C SER A 611 -37.44 0.27 58.38
N VAL A 612 -36.79 0.19 57.22
CA VAL A 612 -37.20 0.75 55.94
C VAL A 612 -37.09 -0.36 54.90
N GLU A 613 -38.22 -0.83 54.41
CA GLU A 613 -38.32 -1.79 53.31
C GLU A 613 -38.27 -1.01 51.99
N PHE A 614 -37.26 -1.27 51.16
CA PHE A 614 -37.07 -0.56 49.90
C PHE A 614 -36.69 -1.48 48.73
N THR A 615 -36.91 -0.98 47.52
CA THR A 615 -36.31 -1.48 46.28
C THR A 615 -35.58 -0.32 45.61
N SER A 616 -34.39 -0.57 45.06
CA SER A 616 -33.59 0.44 44.38
C SER A 616 -33.25 -0.03 42.97
N ASP A 617 -33.36 0.89 42.02
CA ASP A 617 -32.91 0.75 40.64
C ASP A 617 -31.89 1.87 40.36
N ILE A 618 -30.64 1.50 40.16
CA ILE A 618 -29.52 2.40 39.91
C ILE A 618 -29.08 2.18 38.47
N VAL A 619 -29.21 3.17 37.61
CA VAL A 619 -28.74 3.13 36.22
C VAL A 619 -27.54 4.06 36.08
N LEU A 620 -26.39 3.48 35.73
CA LEU A 620 -25.23 4.21 35.25
C LEU A 620 -25.43 4.51 33.76
N GLU A 621 -25.39 5.79 33.39
CA GLU A 621 -25.54 6.26 32.02
C GLU A 621 -24.19 6.79 31.51
N ILE A 622 -23.57 6.06 30.58
CA ILE A 622 -22.31 6.44 29.94
C ILE A 622 -22.62 7.16 28.63
N TYR A 623 -22.34 8.46 28.59
CA TYR A 623 -22.54 9.31 27.40
C TYR A 623 -21.28 9.32 26.54
N ARG A 624 -20.11 9.66 27.11
CA ARG A 624 -18.81 9.63 26.41
C ARG A 624 -17.64 9.30 27.32
N LEU A 625 -16.62 8.61 26.80
CA LEU A 625 -15.42 8.20 27.54
C LEU A 625 -14.17 8.90 27.00
N GLY A 626 -13.50 9.68 27.85
CA GLY A 626 -12.23 10.33 27.59
C GLY A 626 -11.04 9.43 27.90
N ILE A 627 -10.96 8.29 27.23
CA ILE A 627 -9.82 7.35 27.35
C ILE A 627 -8.58 7.99 26.72
N ASP A 628 -7.43 7.77 27.34
CA ASP A 628 -6.11 8.03 26.77
C ASP A 628 -5.48 6.65 26.53
N LEU A 629 -5.07 6.36 25.30
CA LEU A 629 -4.37 5.11 24.97
C LEU A 629 -2.88 5.41 24.93
N GLU A 630 -2.07 4.71 25.73
CA GLU A 630 -0.60 4.86 25.72
C GLU A 630 0.05 4.17 24.50
N ILE A 631 -0.55 4.34 23.31
CA ILE A 631 -0.09 3.80 22.02
C ILE A 631 0.59 4.94 21.24
N ASP A 632 1.87 4.74 20.88
CA ASP A 632 2.64 5.74 20.14
C ASP A 632 2.01 5.99 18.75
N GLY A 633 1.95 7.26 18.33
CA GLY A 633 1.32 7.68 17.07
C GLY A 633 -0.22 7.70 17.02
N VAL A 634 -0.96 7.27 18.07
CA VAL A 634 -2.44 7.23 18.03
C VAL A 634 -3.05 8.28 18.98
N GLU A 635 -3.64 9.35 18.43
CA GLU A 635 -4.41 10.32 19.22
C GLU A 635 -5.91 9.94 19.26
N MET A 636 -6.49 9.93 20.46
CA MET A 636 -7.91 9.64 20.70
C MET A 636 -8.69 10.86 21.22
N SER A 637 -9.77 11.20 20.51
CA SER A 637 -10.84 12.08 21.01
C SER A 637 -11.86 11.27 21.83
N PRO A 638 -12.60 11.90 22.77
CA PRO A 638 -13.55 11.20 23.62
C PRO A 638 -14.57 10.36 22.84
N ILE A 639 -14.66 9.07 23.16
CA ILE A 639 -15.49 8.11 22.44
C ILE A 639 -16.96 8.30 22.85
N PRO A 640 -17.88 8.65 21.93
CA PRO A 640 -19.31 8.78 22.22
C PRO A 640 -20.02 7.43 22.35
N SER A 641 -21.19 7.41 22.97
CA SER A 641 -21.96 6.19 23.26
C SER A 641 -22.25 5.37 22.00
N ASP A 642 -22.69 5.96 20.88
CA ASP A 642 -22.96 5.22 19.63
C ASP A 642 -21.70 4.55 19.06
N ALA A 643 -20.52 5.18 19.18
CA ALA A 643 -19.26 4.55 18.76
C ALA A 643 -18.93 3.35 19.66
N ILE A 644 -19.12 3.46 20.98
CA ILE A 644 -18.98 2.32 21.91
C ILE A 644 -20.02 1.23 21.57
N ARG A 645 -21.27 1.58 21.24
CA ARG A 645 -22.29 0.62 20.77
C ARG A 645 -21.81 -0.12 19.53
N ARG A 646 -21.22 0.60 18.56
CA ARG A 646 -20.70 -0.01 17.33
C ARG A 646 -19.52 -0.94 17.61
N ILE A 647 -18.52 -0.50 18.39
CA ILE A 647 -17.35 -1.29 18.79
C ILE A 647 -17.74 -2.63 19.41
N LEU A 648 -18.74 -2.65 20.29
CA LEU A 648 -19.27 -3.88 20.90
C LEU A 648 -19.91 -4.83 19.88
N VAL A 649 -20.60 -4.28 18.87
CA VAL A 649 -21.24 -5.06 17.78
C VAL A 649 -20.24 -5.48 16.70
N MET A 650 -19.13 -4.75 16.51
CA MET A 650 -17.97 -5.24 15.75
C MET A 650 -17.41 -6.50 16.44
N GLY A 651 -17.23 -6.44 17.76
CA GLY A 651 -16.74 -7.56 18.55
C GLY A 651 -17.62 -8.82 18.53
N ASP A 652 -18.94 -8.66 18.41
CA ASP A 652 -19.87 -9.79 18.24
C ASP A 652 -19.68 -10.57 16.90
N ARG A 653 -18.91 -10.01 15.94
CA ARG A 653 -18.55 -10.69 14.68
C ARG A 653 -17.48 -11.76 14.88
N THR A 654 -16.69 -11.69 15.97
CA THR A 654 -15.49 -12.50 16.20
C THR A 654 -15.63 -13.38 17.45
N GLU A 655 -15.26 -14.66 17.35
CA GLU A 655 -15.29 -15.59 18.50
C GLU A 655 -14.15 -15.24 19.48
N GLY A 656 -14.48 -14.51 20.54
CA GLY A 656 -13.52 -13.94 21.49
C GLY A 656 -13.51 -12.41 21.56
N GLY A 657 -14.43 -11.73 20.87
CA GLY A 657 -14.53 -10.27 20.87
C GLY A 657 -13.51 -9.59 19.95
N LEU A 658 -13.55 -8.25 19.91
CA LEU A 658 -12.79 -7.45 18.94
C LEU A 658 -11.26 -7.57 19.03
N LEU A 659 -10.73 -7.98 20.19
CA LEU A 659 -9.28 -8.09 20.45
C LEU A 659 -8.77 -9.54 20.38
N ALA A 660 -9.60 -10.49 19.90
CA ALA A 660 -9.26 -11.91 19.87
C ALA A 660 -8.01 -12.19 19.02
N GLY A 661 -6.90 -12.51 19.70
CA GLY A 661 -5.61 -12.83 19.06
C GLY A 661 -4.66 -11.64 18.90
N SER A 662 -5.01 -10.44 19.38
CA SER A 662 -4.08 -9.32 19.54
C SER A 662 -3.19 -9.51 20.79
N GLU A 663 -2.11 -8.74 20.90
CA GLU A 663 -1.32 -8.61 22.13
C GLU A 663 -1.89 -7.52 23.08
N ILE A 664 -2.95 -6.80 22.67
CA ILE A 664 -3.59 -5.73 23.44
C ILE A 664 -4.59 -6.31 24.46
N GLU A 665 -4.20 -6.33 25.74
CA GLU A 665 -5.07 -6.77 26.86
C GLU A 665 -6.03 -5.67 27.34
N ALA A 666 -7.34 -5.80 27.07
CA ALA A 666 -8.36 -4.93 27.64
C ALA A 666 -8.71 -5.30 29.09
N THR A 667 -7.82 -5.01 30.03
CA THR A 667 -8.09 -5.21 31.46
C THR A 667 -8.94 -4.08 32.04
N ILE A 668 -9.99 -4.43 32.80
CA ILE A 668 -10.78 -3.50 33.59
C ILE A 668 -10.57 -3.78 35.07
N ASP A 669 -10.01 -2.79 35.77
CA ASP A 669 -9.97 -2.74 37.23
C ASP A 669 -11.14 -1.89 37.75
N PHE A 670 -11.92 -2.46 38.67
CA PHE A 670 -13.02 -1.78 39.36
C PHE A 670 -12.63 -1.28 40.76
N GLY A 671 -11.37 -1.43 41.16
CA GLY A 671 -10.89 -1.26 42.53
C GLY A 671 -11.36 -2.38 43.47
N VAL A 672 -11.86 -3.48 42.91
CA VAL A 672 -12.62 -4.53 43.60
C VAL A 672 -12.27 -5.91 43.02
N GLY A 673 -11.53 -6.71 43.79
CA GLY A 673 -11.05 -8.03 43.36
C GLY A 673 -9.73 -7.96 42.59
N GLU A 674 -9.50 -8.94 41.72
CA GLU A 674 -8.43 -8.90 40.69
C GLU A 674 -9.01 -8.29 39.40
N PRO A 675 -8.24 -7.54 38.60
CA PRO A 675 -8.70 -6.98 37.33
C PRO A 675 -9.23 -8.07 36.37
N ILE A 676 -10.31 -7.75 35.65
CA ILE A 676 -10.93 -8.67 34.68
C ILE A 676 -10.50 -8.34 33.25
N GLU A 677 -10.05 -9.36 32.51
CA GLU A 677 -9.89 -9.31 31.06
C GLU A 677 -11.27 -9.19 30.40
N PHE A 678 -11.55 -8.03 29.80
CA PHE A 678 -12.84 -7.72 29.21
C PHE A 678 -12.86 -8.08 27.72
N GLU A 679 -13.62 -9.14 27.41
CA GLU A 679 -14.01 -9.44 26.04
C GLU A 679 -14.84 -8.27 25.46
N VAL A 680 -14.30 -7.57 24.46
CA VAL A 680 -15.02 -6.48 23.79
C VAL A 680 -16.10 -7.07 22.88
N SER A 681 -17.27 -7.38 23.46
CA SER A 681 -18.47 -7.92 22.79
C SER A 681 -19.72 -7.79 23.68
N ASN A 682 -20.93 -8.05 23.16
CA ASN A 682 -22.13 -8.22 24.00
C ASN A 682 -22.06 -9.47 24.89
N ALA A 683 -21.32 -10.51 24.49
CA ALA A 683 -21.07 -11.67 25.34
C ALA A 683 -20.17 -11.32 26.53
N GLY A 684 -19.17 -10.46 26.31
CA GLY A 684 -18.32 -9.88 27.33
C GLY A 684 -19.05 -8.96 28.30
N LEU A 685 -19.91 -8.06 27.83
CA LEU A 685 -20.79 -7.26 28.72
C LEU A 685 -21.64 -8.14 29.64
N ARG A 686 -22.15 -9.27 29.15
CA ARG A 686 -22.91 -10.21 29.98
C ARG A 686 -22.04 -10.95 31.00
N LYS A 687 -20.84 -11.40 30.61
CA LYS A 687 -19.83 -11.93 31.55
C LYS A 687 -19.45 -10.90 32.61
N LEU A 688 -19.37 -9.63 32.24
CA LEU A 688 -19.06 -8.52 33.14
C LEU A 688 -20.21 -8.24 34.12
N SER A 689 -21.47 -8.32 33.67
CA SER A 689 -22.66 -8.30 34.54
C SER A 689 -22.64 -9.42 35.58
N ASP A 690 -22.34 -10.65 35.15
CA ASP A 690 -22.20 -11.81 36.03
C ASP A 690 -21.02 -11.61 37.00
N HIS A 691 -19.89 -11.11 36.54
CA HIS A 691 -18.72 -10.82 37.37
C HIS A 691 -19.02 -9.74 38.42
N LEU A 692 -19.51 -8.56 38.02
CA LEU A 692 -19.87 -7.47 38.95
C LEU A 692 -20.91 -7.93 39.98
N THR A 693 -21.90 -8.74 39.59
CA THR A 693 -22.88 -9.31 40.53
C THR A 693 -22.24 -10.17 41.61
N ASN A 694 -21.25 -11.00 41.25
CA ASN A 694 -20.53 -11.84 42.22
C ASN A 694 -19.50 -11.02 43.03
N SER A 695 -18.61 -10.29 42.36
CA SER A 695 -17.53 -9.53 42.97
C SER A 695 -18.03 -8.43 43.92
N TYR A 696 -19.13 -7.73 43.58
CA TYR A 696 -19.71 -6.74 44.48
C TYR A 696 -20.39 -7.38 45.70
N SER A 697 -20.92 -8.60 45.56
CA SER A 697 -21.46 -9.38 46.68
C SER A 697 -20.36 -9.87 47.63
N GLU A 698 -19.24 -10.36 47.09
CA GLU A 698 -18.06 -10.76 47.86
C GLU A 698 -17.39 -9.55 48.53
N MET A 699 -17.17 -8.46 47.80
CA MET A 699 -16.69 -7.17 48.31
C MET A 699 -17.53 -6.63 49.46
N MET A 700 -18.87 -6.67 49.35
CA MET A 700 -19.73 -6.16 50.41
C MET A 700 -19.70 -7.05 51.66
N SER A 701 -19.53 -8.37 51.49
CA SER A 701 -19.24 -9.32 52.58
C SER A 701 -17.90 -9.01 53.27
N ASP A 702 -16.85 -8.72 52.50
CA ASP A 702 -15.50 -8.48 53.01
C ASP A 702 -15.29 -7.09 53.63
N PHE A 703 -15.94 -6.04 53.11
CA PHE A 703 -16.04 -4.75 53.81
C PHE A 703 -16.82 -4.89 55.12
N GLY A 704 -17.88 -5.70 55.13
CA GLY A 704 -18.67 -6.02 56.31
C GLY A 704 -19.35 -4.81 56.93
N VAL A 705 -18.71 -4.22 57.94
CA VAL A 705 -19.22 -3.07 58.70
C VAL A 705 -18.40 -1.82 58.39
N ILE A 706 -18.98 -0.94 57.60
CA ILE A 706 -18.42 0.36 57.21
C ILE A 706 -18.56 1.35 58.36
N TYR A 707 -17.48 2.07 58.70
CA TYR A 707 -17.48 3.15 59.68
C TYR A 707 -17.26 4.49 58.98
N LEU A 708 -18.18 5.44 59.14
CA LEU A 708 -18.05 6.82 58.63
C LEU A 708 -18.02 7.83 59.80
N ASP A 709 -17.15 8.83 59.69
CA ASP A 709 -16.93 9.88 60.69
C ASP A 709 -17.85 11.10 60.48
N GLN A 710 -17.95 11.97 61.48
CA GLN A 710 -18.81 13.16 61.47
C GLN A 710 -18.53 14.16 60.31
N HIS A 711 -17.31 14.19 59.77
CA HIS A 711 -16.94 14.97 58.59
C HIS A 711 -17.41 14.29 57.30
N ASP A 712 -17.27 12.97 57.20
CA ASP A 712 -17.67 12.18 56.02
C ASP A 712 -19.20 12.23 55.83
N LEU A 713 -19.94 12.19 56.94
CA LEU A 713 -21.41 12.23 56.95
C LEU A 713 -22.00 13.64 56.76
N GLY A 714 -21.20 14.68 57.05
CA GLY A 714 -21.71 16.05 57.17
C GLY A 714 -22.74 16.24 58.30
N LEU A 715 -22.73 15.36 59.31
CA LEU A 715 -23.65 15.37 60.47
C LEU A 715 -22.85 15.66 61.75
N ASP A 716 -23.00 16.87 62.28
CA ASP A 716 -22.26 17.32 63.47
C ASP A 716 -22.60 16.47 64.72
N GLY A 717 -21.58 15.82 65.28
CA GLY A 717 -21.68 15.05 66.53
C GLY A 717 -22.06 13.57 66.42
N PHE A 718 -22.15 12.97 65.23
CA PHE A 718 -22.48 11.54 65.07
C PHE A 718 -21.54 10.79 64.12
N SER A 719 -21.33 9.49 64.37
CA SER A 719 -20.65 8.57 63.44
C SER A 719 -21.61 7.47 62.96
N LEU A 720 -21.43 6.96 61.75
CA LEU A 720 -22.25 5.90 61.16
C LEU A 720 -21.49 4.57 61.20
N THR A 721 -22.23 3.46 61.35
CA THR A 721 -21.69 2.10 61.39
C THR A 721 -22.64 1.19 60.60
N ALA A 722 -22.37 1.02 59.32
CA ALA A 722 -23.28 0.38 58.36
C ALA A 722 -22.81 -1.03 57.99
N ASP A 723 -23.55 -2.05 58.42
CA ASP A 723 -23.41 -3.43 57.93
C ASP A 723 -24.15 -3.58 56.60
N LEU A 724 -23.41 -3.82 55.52
CA LEU A 724 -23.96 -4.00 54.17
C LEU A 724 -23.81 -5.45 53.66
N SER A 725 -23.25 -6.35 54.48
CA SER A 725 -22.73 -7.68 54.08
C SER A 725 -23.75 -8.66 53.48
N SER A 726 -25.04 -8.33 53.49
CA SER A 726 -26.10 -9.17 52.92
C SER A 726 -27.02 -8.42 51.94
N MET A 727 -26.60 -7.25 51.45
CA MET A 727 -27.34 -6.44 50.48
C MET A 727 -27.60 -7.22 49.16
N PRO A 728 -28.87 -7.46 48.76
CA PRO A 728 -29.16 -8.25 47.58
C PRO A 728 -28.93 -7.43 46.29
N PHE A 729 -27.78 -7.63 45.65
CA PHE A 729 -27.31 -6.88 44.48
C PHE A 729 -27.41 -7.72 43.18
N GLN A 730 -27.76 -7.08 42.06
CA GLN A 730 -27.70 -7.66 40.72
C GLN A 730 -27.38 -6.59 39.67
N ALA A 731 -26.47 -6.87 38.74
CA ALA A 731 -26.09 -5.97 37.64
C ALA A 731 -26.51 -6.54 36.27
N ASP A 732 -27.07 -5.70 35.40
CA ASP A 732 -27.53 -6.02 34.03
C ASP A 732 -27.20 -4.87 33.06
N PHE A 733 -26.25 -5.08 32.15
CA PHE A 733 -25.94 -4.20 31.01
C PHE A 733 -26.96 -4.29 29.85
N GLY A 734 -27.86 -5.28 29.87
CA GLY A 734 -28.74 -5.60 28.75
C GLY A 734 -27.98 -6.13 27.52
N SER A 735 -28.52 -5.85 26.33
CA SER A 735 -27.87 -6.13 25.04
C SER A 735 -27.84 -4.85 24.20
N VAL A 736 -26.66 -4.51 23.72
CA VAL A 736 -26.39 -3.31 22.92
C VAL A 736 -26.52 -3.62 21.42
N SER A 737 -27.11 -2.69 20.67
CA SER A 737 -27.22 -2.71 19.22
C SER A 737 -26.81 -1.37 18.63
N ILE A 738 -26.42 -1.33 17.35
CA ILE A 738 -26.12 -0.09 16.62
C ILE A 738 -27.35 0.85 16.62
N GLY A 739 -27.11 2.15 16.81
CA GLY A 739 -28.14 3.20 16.78
C GLY A 739 -28.77 3.41 15.40
N GLN A 740 -29.83 4.22 15.31
CA GLN A 740 -30.50 4.51 14.04
C GLN A 740 -30.02 5.81 13.37
N GLY A 741 -28.79 5.80 12.87
CA GLY A 741 -28.27 6.88 12.03
C GLY A 741 -26.87 6.59 11.47
N PRO A 742 -26.48 7.23 10.36
CA PRO A 742 -25.10 7.22 9.84
C PRO A 742 -24.23 8.34 10.46
N ILE A 743 -24.72 8.96 11.54
CA ILE A 743 -24.04 10.01 12.30
C ILE A 743 -23.98 9.52 13.74
N ILE A 744 -22.80 9.58 14.33
CA ILE A 744 -22.50 9.12 15.67
C ILE A 744 -22.91 10.20 16.68
N SER A 745 -23.60 9.82 17.74
CA SER A 745 -23.98 10.71 18.84
C SER A 745 -23.61 10.10 20.21
N ASP A 746 -23.53 10.96 21.23
CA ASP A 746 -23.56 10.58 22.64
C ASP A 746 -24.90 10.90 23.33
N GLU A 747 -25.91 11.42 22.62
CA GLU A 747 -27.23 11.77 23.19
C GLU A 747 -27.97 10.59 23.85
N ASP A 748 -27.79 9.35 23.35
CA ASP A 748 -28.41 8.13 23.91
C ASP A 748 -27.36 7.27 24.63
N PRO A 749 -27.33 7.27 25.98
CA PRO A 749 -26.24 6.67 26.74
C PRO A 749 -26.26 5.13 26.75
N ILE A 750 -25.09 4.52 26.94
CA ILE A 750 -25.00 3.12 27.34
C ILE A 750 -25.43 3.01 28.81
N ARG A 751 -26.38 2.10 29.08
CA ARG A 751 -27.02 1.95 30.40
C ARG A 751 -26.62 0.64 31.06
N LEU A 752 -25.85 0.73 32.14
CA LEU A 752 -25.69 -0.36 33.10
C LEU A 752 -26.77 -0.20 34.18
N SER A 753 -27.72 -1.14 34.24
CA SER A 753 -28.73 -1.17 35.29
C SER A 753 -28.29 -2.07 36.45
N THR A 754 -28.54 -1.62 37.67
CA THR A 754 -28.16 -2.31 38.91
C THR A 754 -29.36 -2.29 39.85
N LYS A 755 -29.84 -3.46 40.27
CA LYS A 755 -31.08 -3.62 41.02
C LYS A 755 -30.85 -4.18 42.42
N VAL A 756 -31.55 -3.62 43.39
CA VAL A 756 -31.59 -4.06 44.79
C VAL A 756 -33.04 -4.34 45.17
N THR A 757 -33.41 -5.61 45.33
CA THR A 757 -34.82 -6.00 45.53
C THR A 757 -35.12 -6.41 46.97
N ASN A 758 -36.23 -5.91 47.54
CA ASN A 758 -36.75 -6.33 48.85
C ASN A 758 -35.72 -6.24 50.00
N ALA A 759 -34.90 -5.19 49.99
CA ALA A 759 -33.96 -4.92 51.06
C ALA A 759 -34.66 -4.27 52.25
N GLU A 760 -34.32 -4.70 53.46
CA GLU A 760 -34.71 -4.05 54.71
C GLU A 760 -33.47 -3.35 55.29
N LEU A 761 -33.49 -2.02 55.28
CA LEU A 761 -32.51 -1.16 55.93
C LEU A 761 -33.00 -0.85 57.34
N SER A 762 -32.22 -1.25 58.33
CA SER A 762 -32.47 -0.98 59.74
C SER A 762 -31.59 0.17 60.24
N PHE A 763 -32.14 1.05 61.08
CA PHE A 763 -31.45 2.10 61.82
C PHE A 763 -31.59 1.86 63.33
N SER A 764 -30.51 2.03 64.08
CA SER A 764 -30.53 2.07 65.55
C SER A 764 -29.45 3.02 66.08
N LEU A 765 -29.69 3.67 67.23
CA LEU A 765 -28.70 4.55 67.85
C LEU A 765 -28.07 3.89 69.07
N ARG A 766 -26.76 4.02 69.20
CA ARG A 766 -25.95 3.57 70.33
C ARG A 766 -25.02 4.69 70.80
N GLN A 767 -25.45 5.44 71.81
CA GLN A 767 -24.76 6.66 72.24
C GLN A 767 -24.71 7.68 71.09
N ASP A 768 -23.52 7.94 70.54
CA ASP A 768 -23.28 8.88 69.43
C ASP A 768 -22.99 8.12 68.10
N GLU A 769 -23.11 6.78 68.11
CA GLU A 769 -22.92 5.84 66.98
C GLU A 769 -24.29 5.47 66.39
N ILE A 770 -24.54 5.80 65.12
CA ILE A 770 -25.73 5.38 64.36
C ILE A 770 -25.40 4.07 63.65
N ILE A 771 -25.94 2.96 64.14
CA ILE A 771 -25.77 1.64 63.54
C ILE A 771 -26.86 1.43 62.47
N VAL A 772 -26.42 1.16 61.25
CA VAL A 772 -27.25 0.79 60.10
C VAL A 772 -26.98 -0.66 59.73
N GLY A 773 -27.98 -1.38 59.25
CA GLY A 773 -27.81 -2.72 58.68
C GLY A 773 -28.77 -2.96 57.53
N ILE A 774 -28.25 -3.29 56.33
CA ILE A 774 -29.05 -3.67 55.16
C ILE A 774 -29.05 -5.19 55.02
N SER A 775 -30.24 -5.78 54.92
CA SER A 775 -30.43 -7.23 54.84
C SER A 775 -31.57 -7.64 53.90
N PRO A 776 -31.57 -8.87 53.36
CA PRO A 776 -32.66 -9.37 52.54
C PRO A 776 -33.79 -9.84 53.46
N ARG A 777 -35.02 -9.38 53.18
CA ARG A 777 -36.23 -9.48 54.04
C ARG A 777 -36.36 -10.81 54.81
N SER A 778 -35.80 -10.85 56.01
CA SER A 778 -35.78 -12.02 56.90
C SER A 778 -35.56 -11.57 58.36
N LEU A 779 -35.86 -12.45 59.33
CA LEU A 779 -35.95 -12.09 60.75
C LEU A 779 -34.58 -11.78 61.40
N SER A 780 -34.07 -10.56 61.20
CA SER A 780 -32.97 -10.00 61.99
C SER A 780 -33.42 -9.66 63.42
N SER A 781 -32.52 -9.75 64.40
CA SER A 781 -32.86 -9.50 65.81
C SER A 781 -31.69 -8.87 66.59
N PHE A 782 -31.58 -7.55 66.51
CA PHE A 782 -30.56 -6.77 67.22
C PHE A 782 -31.12 -6.03 68.45
N PRO A 783 -30.34 -5.89 69.55
CA PRO A 783 -30.76 -5.21 70.77
C PRO A 783 -30.47 -3.68 70.79
N SER A 784 -31.23 -2.98 71.65
CA SER A 784 -31.40 -1.52 71.82
C SER A 784 -30.20 -0.71 72.39
N MET A 785 -30.17 0.64 72.50
CA MET A 785 -31.16 1.69 72.92
C MET A 785 -30.49 3.10 72.74
N VAL A 786 -31.10 4.28 72.47
CA VAL A 786 -32.49 4.82 72.33
C VAL A 786 -32.46 6.07 71.38
N ILE A 787 -33.48 6.33 70.55
CA ILE A 787 -33.57 7.53 69.67
C ILE A 787 -34.44 8.68 70.26
N SER A 788 -34.18 9.14 71.49
CA SER A 788 -35.07 10.12 72.19
C SER A 788 -34.46 11.51 72.44
N SER A 789 -33.30 11.82 71.87
CA SER A 789 -32.51 13.04 72.17
C SER A 789 -32.22 13.93 70.96
N ILE A 790 -32.45 13.44 69.73
CA ILE A 790 -32.01 14.08 68.48
C ILE A 790 -33.18 14.73 67.73
N LEU A 791 -34.36 14.10 67.75
CA LEU A 791 -35.53 14.61 67.05
C LEU A 791 -36.05 15.90 67.73
N PRO A 792 -36.26 16.99 66.97
CA PRO A 792 -36.88 18.21 67.50
C PRO A 792 -38.30 17.94 68.00
N THR A 793 -38.78 18.76 68.94
CA THR A 793 -40.07 18.51 69.62
C THR A 793 -41.22 18.44 68.60
N PRO A 794 -41.88 17.28 68.44
CA PRO A 794 -42.77 17.07 67.31
C PRO A 794 -44.06 17.89 67.45
N ILE A 795 -44.48 18.46 66.34
CA ILE A 795 -45.64 19.33 66.21
C ILE A 795 -46.83 18.47 65.77
N ILE A 796 -47.94 18.56 66.51
CA ILE A 796 -49.16 17.84 66.17
C ILE A 796 -49.91 18.61 65.08
N THR A 797 -50.23 17.96 63.97
CA THR A 797 -51.03 18.50 62.85
C THR A 797 -52.40 17.82 62.77
N ASP A 798 -53.34 18.39 62.00
CA ASP A 798 -54.63 17.75 61.75
C ASP A 798 -54.47 16.44 60.93
N SER A 799 -53.38 16.31 60.17
CA SER A 799 -53.02 15.15 59.33
C SER A 799 -52.15 14.10 60.04
N GLY A 800 -51.38 14.47 61.05
CA GLY A 800 -50.43 13.56 61.69
C GLY A 800 -49.49 14.22 62.71
N LEU A 801 -48.23 13.78 62.68
CA LEU A 801 -47.15 14.25 63.55
C LEU A 801 -46.00 14.79 62.69
N LEU A 802 -45.78 16.09 62.72
CA LEU A 802 -44.71 16.79 62.02
C LEU A 802 -43.44 16.86 62.88
N VAL A 803 -42.34 16.34 62.35
CA VAL A 803 -40.98 16.63 62.79
C VAL A 803 -40.46 17.81 61.96
N ASP A 804 -40.46 19.00 62.57
CA ASP A 804 -39.90 20.23 61.99
C ASP A 804 -38.37 20.13 61.98
N GLY A 805 -37.81 19.77 60.83
CA GLY A 805 -36.37 19.61 60.62
C GLY A 805 -35.69 20.88 60.10
N SER A 806 -36.26 22.06 60.32
CA SER A 806 -35.60 23.34 59.98
C SER A 806 -34.25 23.57 60.71
N GLY A 807 -33.96 22.80 61.76
CA GLY A 807 -32.66 22.73 62.42
C GLY A 807 -31.73 21.60 61.96
N ILE A 808 -32.15 20.78 60.98
CA ILE A 808 -31.39 19.65 60.42
C ILE A 808 -30.93 20.04 59.01
N SER A 809 -29.63 20.27 58.88
CA SER A 809 -28.99 20.60 57.59
C SER A 809 -27.95 19.54 57.24
N GLN A 810 -28.06 18.95 56.05
CA GLN A 810 -27.06 18.01 55.52
C GLN A 810 -26.28 18.67 54.39
N LYS A 811 -24.95 18.52 54.40
CA LYS A 811 -24.08 18.93 53.28
C LYS A 811 -24.06 17.81 52.24
N VAL A 812 -24.30 18.12 50.96
CA VAL A 812 -24.15 17.16 49.85
C VAL A 812 -22.99 17.62 48.96
N THR A 813 -21.94 16.82 48.87
CA THR A 813 -20.80 17.05 47.98
C THR A 813 -21.07 16.52 46.56
N PRO A 814 -20.45 17.11 45.52
CA PRO A 814 -20.40 16.52 44.19
C PRO A 814 -19.67 15.17 44.15
N LEU A 815 -19.86 14.43 43.05
CA LEU A 815 -19.09 13.22 42.73
C LEU A 815 -17.89 13.58 41.85
N MET A 816 -16.70 13.21 42.29
CA MET A 816 -15.47 13.29 41.49
C MET A 816 -14.56 12.11 41.83
N GLU A 817 -14.28 11.27 40.83
CA GLU A 817 -13.50 10.05 40.98
C GLU A 817 -12.44 9.94 39.87
N HIS A 818 -11.29 9.34 40.18
CA HIS A 818 -10.24 9.08 39.19
C HIS A 818 -10.25 7.60 38.80
N THR A 819 -10.52 7.35 37.52
CA THR A 819 -10.56 5.99 36.96
C THR A 819 -9.57 5.86 35.80
N ASN A 820 -9.27 4.63 35.40
CA ASN A 820 -8.48 4.36 34.20
C ASN A 820 -9.17 4.88 32.91
N PHE A 821 -10.48 5.18 32.97
CA PHE A 821 -11.27 5.82 31.90
C PHE A 821 -11.35 7.35 32.07
N GLY A 822 -10.41 7.94 32.80
CA GLY A 822 -10.31 9.37 33.10
C GLY A 822 -11.04 9.80 34.39
N THR A 823 -10.99 11.11 34.66
CA THR A 823 -11.65 11.71 35.84
C THR A 823 -13.16 11.85 35.59
N ILE A 824 -13.96 11.08 36.31
CA ILE A 824 -15.42 11.20 36.31
C ILE A 824 -15.80 12.41 37.16
N LYS A 825 -16.59 13.35 36.62
CA LYS A 825 -17.17 14.51 37.33
C LYS A 825 -18.69 14.52 37.15
N SER A 826 -19.37 13.67 37.90
CA SER A 826 -20.78 13.31 37.66
C SER A 826 -21.77 14.18 38.46
N SER A 827 -22.92 14.49 37.86
CA SER A 827 -24.16 14.63 38.64
C SER A 827 -24.79 13.25 38.82
N ALA A 828 -25.51 13.05 39.92
CA ALA A 828 -26.44 11.94 40.08
C ALA A 828 -27.83 12.53 40.26
N HIS A 829 -28.84 11.97 39.61
CA HIS A 829 -30.24 12.30 39.86
C HIS A 829 -30.89 11.20 40.70
N ILE A 830 -31.48 11.60 41.81
CA ILE A 830 -32.04 10.72 42.83
C ILE A 830 -33.55 10.96 42.90
N GLU A 831 -34.33 9.93 42.59
CA GLU A 831 -35.79 9.90 42.75
C GLU A 831 -36.15 9.02 43.94
N ILE A 832 -36.70 9.61 45.00
CA ILE A 832 -37.18 8.87 46.18
C ILE A 832 -38.71 8.89 46.20
N ILE A 833 -39.31 7.71 46.02
CA ILE A 833 -40.75 7.51 46.08
C ILE A 833 -41.13 7.11 47.51
N LEU A 834 -41.97 7.93 48.15
CA LEU A 834 -42.36 7.77 49.55
C LEU A 834 -43.69 7.02 49.70
N PRO A 835 -43.87 6.21 50.77
CA PRO A 835 -45.14 5.54 51.06
C PRO A 835 -46.18 6.50 51.63
N ASP A 836 -47.47 6.23 51.43
CA ASP A 836 -48.60 7.05 51.90
C ASP A 836 -48.60 7.38 53.42
N SER A 837 -47.84 6.63 54.21
CA SER A 837 -47.65 6.82 55.65
C SER A 837 -46.76 8.01 56.03
N ILE A 838 -45.90 8.48 55.12
CA ILE A 838 -44.84 9.47 55.39
C ILE A 838 -44.81 10.51 54.28
N ARG A 839 -44.74 11.80 54.67
CA ARG A 839 -44.73 12.91 53.72
C ARG A 839 -43.67 13.96 54.08
N LEU A 840 -42.86 14.37 53.11
CA LEU A 840 -42.05 15.58 53.21
C LEU A 840 -42.95 16.81 53.13
N THR A 841 -42.92 17.67 54.15
CA THR A 841 -43.67 18.93 54.18
C THR A 841 -42.85 20.12 53.67
N SER A 842 -41.52 20.02 53.77
CA SER A 842 -40.56 20.91 53.12
C SER A 842 -39.30 20.11 52.78
N PHE A 843 -38.67 20.44 51.65
CA PHE A 843 -37.32 20.06 51.30
C PHE A 843 -36.71 21.27 50.57
N GLU A 844 -35.78 21.99 51.19
CA GLU A 844 -35.15 23.17 50.62
C GLU A 844 -33.68 22.86 50.29
N SER A 845 -33.35 22.90 49.00
CA SER A 845 -31.97 22.92 48.51
C SER A 845 -31.49 24.37 48.44
N LYS A 846 -30.33 24.67 49.03
CA LYS A 846 -29.70 26.00 48.96
C LYS A 846 -29.32 26.40 47.53
N ARG A 847 -29.05 25.43 46.66
CA ARG A 847 -28.79 25.61 45.22
C ARG A 847 -30.05 25.46 44.34
N GLY A 848 -31.21 25.11 44.91
CA GLY A 848 -32.47 24.90 44.20
C GLY A 848 -32.61 23.56 43.49
N LEU A 849 -31.70 22.61 43.70
CA LEU A 849 -31.55 21.34 42.96
C LEU A 849 -32.60 20.26 43.31
N ALA A 850 -33.73 20.64 43.91
CA ALA A 850 -34.72 19.73 44.47
C ALA A 850 -36.15 20.11 44.07
N GLU A 851 -36.92 19.13 43.59
CA GLU A 851 -38.36 19.26 43.35
C GLU A 851 -39.14 18.18 44.11
N ILE A 852 -40.31 18.57 44.63
CA ILE A 852 -41.29 17.64 45.22
C ILE A 852 -42.48 17.55 44.26
N SER A 853 -42.67 16.37 43.67
CA SER A 853 -43.81 16.06 42.81
C SER A 853 -44.71 14.99 43.46
N THR A 854 -45.77 14.60 42.76
CA THR A 854 -46.66 13.48 43.16
C THR A 854 -46.99 12.62 41.95
N SER A 855 -46.80 11.31 42.09
CA SER A 855 -46.98 10.32 41.03
C SER A 855 -47.75 9.12 41.59
N ASP A 856 -48.80 8.67 40.88
CA ASP A 856 -49.76 7.64 41.32
C ASP A 856 -50.29 7.81 42.76
N GLY A 857 -50.39 9.07 43.22
CA GLY A 857 -50.85 9.44 44.57
C GLY A 857 -49.75 9.47 45.64
N ARG A 858 -48.61 8.80 45.40
CA ARG A 858 -47.42 8.85 46.25
C ARG A 858 -46.62 10.13 46.01
N GLN A 859 -45.86 10.54 47.02
CA GLN A 859 -44.94 11.69 46.89
C GLN A 859 -43.61 11.22 46.30
N VAL A 860 -43.07 12.00 45.36
CA VAL A 860 -41.75 11.77 44.77
C VAL A 860 -40.87 12.98 45.06
N LEU A 861 -39.70 12.74 45.66
CA LEU A 861 -38.63 13.73 45.76
C LEU A 861 -37.65 13.47 44.61
N SER A 862 -37.48 14.46 43.74
CA SER A 862 -36.50 14.44 42.65
C SER A 862 -35.38 15.41 43.00
N TYR A 863 -34.15 14.93 43.15
CA TYR A 863 -32.99 15.72 43.57
C TYR A 863 -31.79 15.47 42.66
N THR A 864 -31.17 16.54 42.16
CA THR A 864 -29.92 16.44 41.36
C THR A 864 -28.73 16.81 42.26
N MET A 865 -27.74 15.93 42.36
CA MET A 865 -26.50 16.25 43.06
C MET A 865 -25.73 17.37 42.34
N PRO A 866 -25.11 18.31 43.08
CA PRO A 866 -24.29 19.37 42.48
C PRO A 866 -23.06 18.78 41.77
N THR A 867 -22.57 19.49 40.76
CA THR A 867 -21.34 19.15 40.01
C THR A 867 -20.15 20.01 40.45
N CYS A 868 -18.93 19.59 40.08
CA CYS A 868 -17.68 20.34 40.33
C CYS A 868 -16.80 20.45 39.07
N LEU A 869 -17.41 20.71 37.92
CA LEU A 869 -16.80 20.69 36.58
C LEU A 869 -15.43 21.38 36.52
N THR A 870 -15.32 22.60 37.07
CA THR A 870 -14.11 23.44 37.04
C THR A 870 -13.04 23.07 38.08
N ALA A 871 -13.26 22.06 38.93
CA ALA A 871 -12.31 21.69 39.97
C ALA A 871 -11.20 20.78 39.42
N GLU A 872 -9.94 21.06 39.73
CA GLU A 872 -8.82 20.19 39.34
C GLU A 872 -8.52 19.10 40.40
N THR A 873 -9.00 19.27 41.63
CA THR A 873 -8.70 18.38 42.77
C THR A 873 -9.93 18.07 43.62
N TRP A 874 -9.90 16.95 44.36
CA TRP A 874 -10.97 16.59 45.29
C TRP A 874 -11.18 17.63 46.39
N ASP A 875 -10.11 18.26 46.90
CA ASP A 875 -10.21 19.33 47.92
C ASP A 875 -11.00 20.56 47.40
N GLU A 876 -10.87 20.87 46.10
CA GLU A 876 -11.65 21.92 45.45
C GLU A 876 -13.09 21.45 45.12
N CYS A 877 -13.26 20.21 44.66
CA CYS A 877 -14.56 19.63 44.34
C CYS A 877 -15.46 19.49 45.58
N SER A 878 -14.93 18.98 46.68
CA SER A 878 -15.64 18.77 47.95
C SER A 878 -15.86 20.07 48.75
N SER A 879 -15.31 21.20 48.28
CA SER A 879 -15.37 22.51 48.95
C SER A 879 -16.79 23.05 49.13
N SER A 880 -16.96 23.95 50.10
CA SER A 880 -18.24 24.60 50.43
C SER A 880 -18.81 25.52 49.33
N ARG A 881 -18.07 25.74 48.25
CA ARG A 881 -18.51 26.45 47.03
C ARG A 881 -19.29 25.54 46.08
N ASN A 882 -18.92 24.26 46.03
CA ASN A 882 -19.44 23.31 45.05
C ASN A 882 -20.49 22.39 45.68
N SER A 883 -20.38 22.05 46.97
CA SER A 883 -21.43 21.34 47.71
C SER A 883 -22.74 22.13 47.85
N ASP A 884 -23.87 21.42 47.91
CA ASP A 884 -25.16 21.95 48.32
C ASP A 884 -25.39 21.76 49.84
N ILE A 885 -26.41 22.44 50.38
CA ILE A 885 -26.93 22.23 51.73
C ILE A 885 -28.44 22.03 51.61
N ILE A 886 -28.93 20.88 52.08
CA ILE A 886 -30.35 20.53 52.09
C ILE A 886 -30.90 20.58 53.52
N THR A 887 -32.14 21.05 53.68
CA THR A 887 -32.93 20.98 54.92
C THR A 887 -34.31 20.40 54.61
N TYR A 888 -34.88 19.59 55.51
CA TYR A 888 -36.14 18.88 55.26
C TYR A 888 -36.98 18.69 56.52
N SER A 889 -38.30 18.55 56.36
CA SER A 889 -39.26 18.28 57.45
C SER A 889 -40.21 17.14 57.10
N VAL A 890 -40.46 16.25 58.05
CA VAL A 890 -41.16 14.96 57.84
C VAL A 890 -42.45 14.91 58.64
N GLU A 891 -43.57 14.61 57.99
CA GLU A 891 -44.88 14.38 58.61
C GLU A 891 -45.26 12.89 58.53
N PHE A 892 -45.52 12.28 59.69
CA PHE A 892 -45.98 10.90 59.83
C PHE A 892 -47.50 10.89 59.98
N SER A 893 -48.22 10.09 59.18
CA SER A 893 -49.68 10.09 59.18
C SER A 893 -50.29 9.50 60.47
N TRP A 894 -51.49 9.94 60.83
CA TRP A 894 -52.21 9.36 61.98
C TRP A 894 -52.51 7.87 61.82
N GLU A 895 -52.77 7.39 60.60
CA GLU A 895 -53.05 5.98 60.35
C GLU A 895 -51.82 5.11 60.59
N PHE A 896 -50.63 5.57 60.19
CA PHE A 896 -49.35 4.94 60.48
C PHE A 896 -49.08 4.82 61.98
N LEU A 897 -49.20 5.94 62.72
CA LEU A 897 -48.97 5.96 64.17
C LEU A 897 -49.96 5.06 64.92
N ILE A 898 -51.22 5.00 64.48
CA ILE A 898 -52.24 4.11 65.07
C ILE A 898 -51.96 2.65 64.71
N ALA A 899 -51.47 2.34 63.51
CA ALA A 899 -51.18 0.97 63.07
C ALA A 899 -50.06 0.31 63.88
N GLU A 900 -48.93 0.98 64.09
CA GLU A 900 -47.83 0.45 64.92
C GLU A 900 -48.27 0.33 66.40
N LEU A 901 -48.96 1.34 66.93
CA LEU A 901 -49.51 1.32 68.30
C LEU A 901 -50.63 0.29 68.50
N ALA A 902 -51.30 -0.20 67.45
CA ALA A 902 -52.46 -1.09 67.55
C ALA A 902 -52.13 -2.40 68.28
N SER A 903 -50.91 -2.93 68.09
CA SER A 903 -50.42 -4.15 68.74
C SER A 903 -50.35 -3.99 70.28
N TYR A 904 -49.79 -2.87 70.74
CA TYR A 904 -49.68 -2.49 72.15
C TYR A 904 -51.04 -2.16 72.76
N ILE A 905 -51.91 -1.45 72.01
CA ILE A 905 -53.29 -1.16 72.42
C ILE A 905 -54.06 -2.48 72.60
N PHE A 906 -53.92 -3.44 71.69
CA PHE A 906 -54.55 -4.76 71.80
C PHE A 906 -54.04 -5.54 73.02
N LEU A 907 -52.73 -5.60 73.25
CA LEU A 907 -52.14 -6.23 74.44
C LEU A 907 -52.64 -5.59 75.75
N LEU A 908 -52.76 -4.25 75.77
CA LEU A 908 -53.27 -3.50 76.91
C LEU A 908 -54.77 -3.76 77.14
N PHE A 909 -55.57 -3.88 76.07
CA PHE A 909 -56.96 -4.33 76.13
C PHE A 909 -57.09 -5.76 76.66
N VAL A 910 -56.25 -6.70 76.18
CA VAL A 910 -56.20 -8.07 76.69
C VAL A 910 -55.84 -8.09 78.18
N PHE A 911 -54.84 -7.32 78.61
CA PHE A 911 -54.46 -7.22 80.01
C PHE A 911 -55.56 -6.61 80.90
N LEU A 912 -56.23 -5.54 80.44
CA LEU A 912 -57.40 -4.96 81.11
C LEU A 912 -58.58 -5.95 81.17
N SER A 913 -58.82 -6.72 80.13
CA SER A 913 -59.84 -7.77 80.12
C SER A 913 -59.53 -8.85 81.17
N LEU A 914 -58.28 -9.33 81.23
CA LEU A 914 -57.83 -10.32 82.20
C LEU A 914 -57.84 -9.77 83.64
N MET A 915 -57.48 -8.51 83.86
CA MET A 915 -57.61 -7.84 85.15
C MET A 915 -59.08 -7.72 85.58
N THR A 916 -59.97 -7.24 84.71
CA THR A 916 -61.39 -7.11 85.05
C THR A 916 -62.07 -8.47 85.24
N ILE A 917 -61.67 -9.50 84.49
CA ILE A 917 -62.09 -10.90 84.70
C ILE A 917 -61.58 -11.43 86.04
N ARG A 918 -60.29 -11.25 86.39
CA ARG A 918 -59.72 -11.64 87.69
C ARG A 918 -60.40 -10.91 88.86
N ILE A 919 -60.72 -9.62 88.71
CA ILE A 919 -61.48 -8.84 89.70
C ILE A 919 -62.92 -9.36 89.80
N ARG A 920 -63.58 -9.71 88.68
CA ARG A 920 -64.91 -10.32 88.68
C ARG A 920 -64.92 -11.72 89.32
N ARG A 921 -63.91 -12.58 89.07
CA ARG A 921 -63.70 -13.87 89.75
C ARG A 921 -63.53 -13.69 91.27
N LYS A 922 -62.55 -12.89 91.72
CA LYS A 922 -62.36 -12.57 93.15
C LYS A 922 -63.59 -11.94 93.81
N ARG A 923 -64.42 -11.17 93.10
CA ARG A 923 -65.71 -10.66 93.60
C ARG A 923 -66.79 -11.73 93.68
N ARG A 924 -66.82 -12.72 92.77
CA ARG A 924 -67.73 -13.90 92.83
C ARG A 924 -67.33 -14.84 93.98
N GLU A 925 -66.06 -15.17 94.11
CA GLU A 925 -65.50 -15.97 95.23
C GLU A 925 -65.82 -15.33 96.60
N ARG A 926 -65.60 -14.01 96.74
CA ARG A 926 -65.96 -13.25 97.96
C ARG A 926 -67.47 -13.20 98.22
N LYS A 927 -68.34 -13.35 97.22
CA LYS A 927 -69.78 -13.53 97.42
C LYS A 927 -70.12 -14.96 97.87
N ALA A 928 -69.54 -15.99 97.24
CA ALA A 928 -69.73 -17.37 97.64
C ALA A 928 -69.32 -17.62 99.11
N ASN A 929 -68.15 -17.12 99.53
CA ASN A 929 -67.69 -17.24 100.92
C ASN A 929 -68.53 -16.42 101.93
N ARG A 930 -69.28 -15.40 101.50
CA ARG A 930 -70.27 -14.73 102.36
C ARG A 930 -71.55 -15.55 102.51
N ILE A 931 -72.02 -16.19 101.43
CA ILE A 931 -73.21 -17.07 101.44
C ILE A 931 -72.95 -18.33 102.26
N ARG A 932 -71.73 -18.88 102.21
CA ARG A 932 -71.31 -20.01 103.07
C ARG A 932 -71.38 -19.60 104.55
N LYS A 933 -70.74 -18.48 104.92
CA LYS A 933 -70.78 -17.92 106.28
C LYS A 933 -72.16 -17.50 106.79
N SER A 934 -73.16 -17.26 105.94
CA SER A 934 -74.54 -17.07 106.42
C SER A 934 -75.22 -18.39 106.75
N LYS A 935 -75.04 -19.45 105.94
CA LYS A 935 -75.56 -20.78 106.26
C LYS A 935 -75.00 -21.30 107.59
N ASP A 936 -73.68 -21.21 107.78
CA ASP A 936 -73.00 -21.62 109.02
C ASP A 936 -73.56 -20.92 110.28
N ILE A 937 -74.20 -19.75 110.13
CA ILE A 937 -74.81 -18.97 111.23
C ILE A 937 -76.29 -19.32 111.43
N ASP A 938 -77.03 -19.63 110.36
CA ASP A 938 -78.44 -20.02 110.43
C ASP A 938 -78.60 -21.47 110.91
N ASP A 939 -77.72 -22.39 110.51
CA ASP A 939 -77.72 -23.78 110.99
C ASP A 939 -77.40 -23.85 112.51
N ALA A 940 -76.42 -23.08 112.98
CA ALA A 940 -76.10 -22.90 114.41
C ALA A 940 -77.22 -22.19 115.21
N LYS A 941 -78.23 -21.64 114.53
CA LYS A 941 -79.46 -21.08 115.10
C LYS A 941 -80.58 -22.11 115.16
N LEU A 942 -80.58 -23.07 114.23
CA LEU A 942 -81.53 -24.17 114.15
C LEU A 942 -81.26 -25.21 115.25
N GLU A 943 -79.99 -25.57 115.51
CA GLU A 943 -79.61 -26.46 116.62
C GLU A 943 -80.17 -25.97 117.96
N ARG A 944 -80.04 -24.67 118.24
CA ARG A 944 -80.54 -24.04 119.48
C ARG A 944 -82.07 -23.93 119.58
N LEU A 945 -82.81 -24.28 118.53
CA LEU A 945 -84.27 -24.34 118.54
C LEU A 945 -84.81 -25.77 118.56
N MET A 946 -84.03 -26.78 118.14
CA MET A 946 -84.47 -28.19 118.16
C MET A 946 -84.14 -28.94 119.47
N GLU A 947 -83.25 -28.43 120.33
CA GLU A 947 -82.93 -29.10 121.61
C GLU A 947 -84.01 -28.92 122.71
N ASN A 948 -85.08 -28.16 122.44
CA ASN A 948 -86.18 -27.89 123.39
C ASN A 948 -87.46 -28.73 123.16
N GLU A 949 -87.62 -29.37 122.00
CA GLU A 949 -88.75 -30.29 121.74
C GLU A 949 -88.31 -31.53 120.94
N PHE A 950 -88.78 -32.71 121.40
CA PHE A 950 -88.56 -34.06 120.85
C PHE A 950 -87.15 -34.65 120.96
N GLY A 951 -87.06 -35.79 121.67
CA GLY A 951 -85.82 -36.54 121.87
C GLY A 951 -85.84 -37.94 121.23
N ARG A 952 -84.63 -38.43 120.92
CA ARG A 952 -84.25 -39.84 120.64
C ARG A 952 -85.21 -40.71 119.81
N ILE A 953 -84.86 -40.90 118.55
CA ILE A 953 -84.92 -42.21 117.87
C ILE A 953 -83.59 -42.44 117.14
N SER A 954 -83.15 -43.69 117.06
CA SER A 954 -81.90 -44.13 116.43
C SER A 954 -82.14 -44.76 115.05
N GLY A 955 -81.23 -44.55 114.09
CA GLY A 955 -81.23 -45.28 112.82
C GLY A 955 -79.93 -45.14 112.04
N ASN A 956 -79.19 -46.25 111.89
CA ASN A 956 -78.05 -46.33 110.97
C ASN A 956 -78.55 -46.64 109.56
N VAL A 957 -78.10 -45.89 108.55
CA VAL A 957 -77.88 -46.37 107.18
C VAL A 957 -76.60 -45.72 106.66
N ALA A 958 -75.78 -46.46 105.92
CA ALA A 958 -74.60 -45.96 105.22
C ALA A 958 -74.66 -46.38 103.75
N LEU A 959 -74.08 -45.56 102.87
CA LEU A 959 -73.76 -45.77 101.45
C LEU A 959 -72.87 -44.55 101.05
N LEU A 960 -71.73 -44.62 100.35
CA LEU A 960 -71.24 -45.45 99.22
C LEU A 960 -72.06 -45.24 97.94
N ASP A 961 -71.49 -45.02 96.76
CA ASP A 961 -70.08 -44.75 96.38
C ASP A 961 -70.03 -44.03 95.00
N GLU A 962 -68.84 -43.96 94.38
CA GLU A 962 -68.56 -43.79 92.94
C GLU A 962 -68.92 -42.41 92.30
N THR A 963 -68.12 -41.73 91.46
CA THR A 963 -67.00 -42.00 90.53
C THR A 963 -67.35 -42.52 89.13
N GLU A 964 -66.51 -42.12 88.16
CA GLU A 964 -66.54 -42.54 86.74
C GLU A 964 -67.73 -41.95 85.92
N LEU A 965 -67.66 -41.75 84.60
CA LEU A 965 -66.84 -42.42 83.57
C LEU A 965 -66.30 -41.43 82.50
N GLU A 966 -65.24 -41.87 81.80
CA GLU A 966 -64.72 -41.34 80.53
C GLU A 966 -65.60 -41.86 79.32
N GLU A 967 -65.30 -41.81 78.02
CA GLU A 967 -64.08 -41.56 77.21
C GLU A 967 -64.45 -41.38 75.69
N LEU A 968 -63.46 -41.05 74.82
CA LEU A 968 -63.34 -41.40 73.36
C LEU A 968 -64.41 -40.91 72.34
N ILE A 969 -64.24 -40.83 71.00
CA ILE A 969 -63.22 -41.18 69.96
C ILE A 969 -63.04 -39.87 69.09
N GLU A 970 -61.86 -39.34 68.71
CA GLU A 970 -60.90 -39.75 67.64
C GLU A 970 -61.47 -39.67 66.18
N ILE A 971 -60.73 -39.48 65.07
CA ILE A 971 -59.28 -39.58 64.78
C ILE A 971 -58.87 -38.72 63.53
N GLU A 972 -57.56 -38.38 63.39
CA GLU A 972 -56.68 -37.98 62.22
C GLU A 972 -57.23 -37.15 61.00
N SER A 973 -56.52 -36.25 60.31
CA SER A 973 -55.10 -36.17 59.82
C SER A 973 -54.78 -37.16 58.68
N ASP A 974 -53.83 -36.97 57.74
CA ASP A 974 -52.87 -35.92 57.36
C ASP A 974 -52.84 -35.87 55.79
N GLY A 975 -52.07 -35.09 55.02
CA GLY A 975 -50.93 -34.19 55.28
C GLY A 975 -49.68 -34.65 54.50
N ASP A 976 -49.19 -33.81 53.58
CA ASP A 976 -47.84 -33.76 52.96
C ASP A 976 -47.75 -32.45 52.14
#